data_AF-A0A8S2S685-F1
#
_entry.id   AF-A0A8S2S685-F1
#
_cell.length_a   1.000
_cell.length_b   1.000
_cell.length_c   1.000
_cell.angle_alpha   90.00
_cell.angle_beta   90.00
_cell.angle_gamma   90.00
#
_symmetry.space_group_name_H-M   'P 1'
#
loop_
_entity.id
_entity.type
_entity.pdbx_description
1 polymer ?
#
loop_
_entity_poly.entity_id
_entity_poly.type
_entity_poly.pdbx_seq_one_letter_code
_entity_poly.pdbx_strand_id
1 'polypeptide(L)'
;NDVYLMKQELKKLEEIKKEYDDLHPARIFLRKYEYSDITMLNREIDELKTRQKVDVQEAETEIHGMECKLENLSAIVREYMSLSPSEIDRDVTGKQSSMIGKALQSKNTQAENYLETVGYSSVGIVYDKIAEIQNNHRNKLQWSEKQKEELSNSLRRLESIKKEHDSILASRNLVSHEEINFLREKGFDSYELLNDRIQEKTRIISEREKNKQAYHFSDRLDASTASNALVYLSQCEKVGDDSIRGNAADTNEILKKYLSEYGNFLNHEISKKFHYVCRIDVEGGPFQYSQDLEMRLQELSSLSRFVNVFECIDGLEKVEYWHREFLEYHRILDDTMKAYEDDKRYRELNNYLTIAHVLTCVDRFCVVVFAGNGFGTLYRQYQGKRRNECRVAYKTVLDYISNEDYANADIALSDIDDNPLNPRHKAQIQHDLQSSLNKLMNNTKSIVNWLDGKIEREEDNRSQIKEIKENIDKIRIALNKHSIMDLLDSGTRDDLQNFDKEINEILSKIILRGLESIEAFMDADSFSETEQGMENLSRVQRELAGYCTSKSVNEKCEVLRERVNCIVSEILKKNDFADVDNYSVNPPRELLAKLKMVASHGSPRFTQAYNSMLGKVRQSFILAISEVRNASLHERCIKIRSLNYALYFLPEDLQIHFKLQIDELSKLITDEEKAHKQELETLFTNMDEDEHAITKVGLLAERYKKENLNDLFNQLREQSLKKLHMYRTNVQICVDKQDIQSTVSIVKKIFTFKESLGTYIPEVTEIYDSVYTLTIKGFSCCCETLANISSTEQTQLIEKGFSDILVYLKFSDTFNKRDEEFFPENELQNAFQRMSQYLNENSRKFQPALEQMNIIELYKVMLISKKWDKLLQNISQCQLKHNLVRNLLEELKRIIPYTDMINELENRVIQLKNQLNVELISDDTTNFEIKREEFFSNLMRIIEMLRTINLKFKDILSSTFDVDKLEDLKKKVERISDQLLAKASKDDLSPKDTDDFRMYYNHLLSFEKYMHIPEIKNIQSVLDQSEGKILKKVIDLRKEIIESCSDAVKVCKMLIKMKFFAENLPMFDTNIHTEIDETLKIYKEKKGNLGMTSLTLELEKTDVGSRIISEHSYFSGEDCRKRREKMQKQDDLEYVLNELTGDDISKKVLRSRYTTFKEKYDKLVSSNLSFFNQSANKEPDVEVLVTQIKHLVGTISHTSNS
;
A
#
# COMPACT_ATOMS: atom_id res chain seq x y z
N ASN A 1 2.91 34.96 17.16
CA ASN A 1 2.79 36.43 17.28
C ASN A 1 1.72 36.91 18.27
N ASP A 2 0.45 36.53 18.14
CA ASP A 2 -0.68 36.96 19.00
C ASP A 2 -0.36 37.34 20.45
N VAL A 3 0.14 36.40 21.27
CA VAL A 3 0.36 36.67 22.71
C VAL A 3 1.50 37.67 22.96
N TYR A 4 2.48 37.75 22.06
CA TYR A 4 3.55 38.76 22.12
C TYR A 4 3.02 40.14 21.72
N LEU A 5 2.23 40.22 20.63
CA LEU A 5 1.55 41.46 20.24
C LEU A 5 0.59 41.93 21.34
N MET A 6 -0.21 41.03 21.93
CA MET A 6 -1.10 41.36 23.04
C MET A 6 -0.34 41.73 24.32
N LYS A 7 0.87 41.20 24.56
CA LYS A 7 1.75 41.68 25.65
C LYS A 7 2.37 43.04 25.36
N GLN A 8 2.72 43.35 24.11
CA GLN A 8 3.12 44.71 23.72
C GLN A 8 1.95 45.69 23.79
N GLU A 9 0.73 45.29 23.40
CA GLU A 9 -0.48 46.10 23.59
C GLU A 9 -0.76 46.30 25.08
N LEU A 10 -0.76 45.24 25.90
CA LEU A 10 -0.94 45.35 27.34
C LEU A 10 0.09 46.31 27.95
N LYS A 11 1.38 46.15 27.61
CA LYS A 11 2.45 47.06 28.05
C LYS A 11 2.21 48.49 27.58
N LYS A 12 1.70 48.72 26.37
CA LYS A 12 1.31 50.06 25.88
C LYS A 12 0.09 50.63 26.62
N LEU A 13 -0.89 49.81 26.97
CA LEU A 13 -2.05 50.24 27.78
C LEU A 13 -1.62 50.56 29.22
N GLU A 14 -0.71 49.77 29.78
CA GLU A 14 -0.06 50.00 31.08
C GLU A 14 0.85 51.25 31.04
N GLU A 15 1.55 51.50 29.93
CA GLU A 15 2.32 52.72 29.70
C GLU A 15 1.42 53.95 29.54
N ILE A 16 0.30 53.87 28.81
CA ILE A 16 -0.70 54.96 28.72
C ILE A 16 -1.35 55.21 30.09
N LYS A 17 -1.68 54.15 30.83
CA LYS A 17 -2.18 54.24 32.21
C LYS A 17 -1.14 54.83 33.16
N LYS A 18 0.15 54.51 32.97
CA LYS A 18 1.24 55.06 33.75
C LYS A 18 1.50 56.52 33.40
N GLU A 19 1.55 56.90 32.12
CA GLU A 19 1.61 58.30 31.66
C GLU A 19 0.43 59.10 32.25
N TYR A 20 -0.78 58.53 32.28
CA TYR A 20 -1.96 59.16 32.89
C TYR A 20 -1.85 59.29 34.42
N ASP A 21 -1.37 58.26 35.14
CA ASP A 21 -1.11 58.35 36.58
C ASP A 21 0.06 59.31 36.91
N ASP A 22 1.08 59.38 36.05
CA ASP A 22 2.26 60.26 36.19
C ASP A 22 1.91 61.73 35.87
N LEU A 23 0.87 61.98 35.06
CA LEU A 23 0.25 63.30 34.85
C LEU A 23 -0.55 63.80 36.07
N HIS A 24 -0.79 62.94 37.07
CA HIS A 24 -1.45 63.24 38.35
C HIS A 24 -0.42 63.28 39.51
N PRO A 25 0.41 64.34 39.65
CA PRO A 25 1.48 64.41 40.66
C PRO A 25 0.98 64.30 42.11
N ALA A 26 -0.28 64.63 42.39
CA ALA A 26 -0.92 64.39 43.69
C ALA A 26 -0.99 62.89 44.06
N ARG A 27 -1.23 61.99 43.09
CA ARG A 27 -1.17 60.54 43.28
C ARG A 27 0.25 60.03 43.46
N ILE A 28 1.22 60.56 42.71
CA ILE A 28 2.65 60.24 42.90
C ILE A 28 3.09 60.61 44.32
N PHE A 29 2.70 61.81 44.78
CA PHE A 29 3.00 62.30 46.12
C PHE A 29 2.44 61.38 47.21
N LEU A 30 1.19 60.91 47.08
CA LEU A 30 0.60 59.93 48.01
C LEU A 30 1.31 58.57 47.97
N ARG A 31 1.60 58.04 46.77
CA ARG A 31 2.34 56.75 46.61
C ARG A 31 3.73 56.79 47.25
N LYS A 32 4.40 57.94 47.26
CA LYS A 32 5.70 58.16 47.94
C LYS A 32 5.61 57.96 49.46
N TYR A 33 4.43 58.12 50.05
CA TYR A 33 4.13 57.85 51.46
C TYR A 33 3.28 56.59 51.63
N GLU A 34 3.33 55.66 50.67
CA GLU A 34 2.64 54.35 50.66
C GLU A 34 1.10 54.40 50.60
N TYR A 35 0.51 55.58 50.44
CA TYR A 35 -0.94 55.75 50.26
C TYR A 35 -1.36 55.52 48.81
N SER A 36 -2.31 54.60 48.62
CA SER A 36 -2.87 54.27 47.30
C SER A 36 -3.79 55.37 46.75
N ASP A 37 -4.53 56.04 47.63
CA ASP A 37 -5.34 57.23 47.35
C ASP A 37 -5.48 58.15 48.59
N ILE A 38 -6.14 59.30 48.40
CA ILE A 38 -6.40 60.27 49.48
C ILE A 38 -7.43 59.75 50.49
N THR A 39 -8.29 58.80 50.09
CA THR A 39 -9.31 58.18 50.94
C THR A 39 -8.66 57.34 52.04
N MET A 40 -7.62 56.58 51.70
CA MET A 40 -6.82 55.78 52.64
C MET A 40 -6.07 56.65 53.65
N LEU A 41 -5.43 57.74 53.20
CA LEU A 41 -4.77 58.71 54.09
C LEU A 41 -5.79 59.41 55.02
N ASN A 42 -6.95 59.81 54.50
CA ASN A 42 -8.02 60.39 55.33
C ASN A 42 -8.51 59.39 56.38
N ARG A 43 -8.73 58.12 56.01
CA ARG A 43 -9.19 57.08 56.93
C ARG A 43 -8.18 56.87 58.07
N GLU A 44 -6.88 56.81 57.79
CA GLU A 44 -5.87 56.68 58.84
C GLU A 44 -5.77 57.94 59.73
N ILE A 45 -5.90 59.14 59.17
CA ILE A 45 -5.98 60.39 59.95
C ILE A 45 -7.20 60.38 60.88
N ASP A 46 -8.37 59.92 60.42
CA ASP A 46 -9.59 59.90 61.23
C ASP A 46 -9.61 58.74 62.24
N GLU A 47 -9.01 57.58 61.92
CA GLU A 47 -8.73 56.50 62.87
C GLU A 47 -7.79 56.98 64.00
N LEU A 48 -6.70 57.70 63.66
CA LEU A 48 -5.77 58.25 64.63
C LEU A 48 -6.35 59.40 65.45
N LYS A 49 -7.20 60.26 64.87
CA LYS A 49 -7.97 61.28 65.62
C LYS A 49 -8.94 60.63 66.61
N THR A 50 -9.61 59.56 66.19
CA THR A 50 -10.54 58.82 67.04
C THR A 50 -9.81 58.15 68.19
N ARG A 51 -8.70 57.44 67.90
CA ARG A 51 -7.82 56.82 68.90
C ARG A 51 -7.24 57.85 69.86
N GLN A 52 -6.62 58.93 69.36
CA GLN A 52 -6.10 60.02 70.20
C GLN A 52 -7.19 60.60 71.14
N LYS A 53 -8.42 60.77 70.66
CA LYS A 53 -9.51 61.28 71.49
C LYS A 53 -9.92 60.31 72.61
N VAL A 54 -9.97 59.00 72.32
CA VAL A 54 -10.26 57.96 73.33
C VAL A 54 -9.12 57.88 74.34
N ASP A 55 -7.88 57.68 73.89
CA ASP A 55 -6.70 57.49 74.73
C ASP A 55 -6.47 58.68 75.67
N VAL A 56 -6.69 59.92 75.18
CA VAL A 56 -6.61 61.14 75.99
C VAL A 56 -7.75 61.22 77.00
N GLN A 57 -8.98 60.83 76.65
CA GLN A 57 -10.13 60.91 77.55
C GLN A 57 -10.08 59.83 78.66
N GLU A 58 -9.52 58.66 78.36
CA GLU A 58 -9.21 57.63 79.38
C GLU A 58 -8.06 58.08 80.29
N ALA A 59 -6.98 58.64 79.72
CA ALA A 59 -5.86 59.14 80.52
C ALA A 59 -6.26 60.31 81.43
N GLU A 60 -7.04 61.28 80.93
CA GLU A 60 -7.51 62.44 81.71
C GLU A 60 -8.48 62.01 82.83
N THR A 61 -9.29 60.97 82.65
CA THR A 61 -10.15 60.44 83.72
C THR A 61 -9.36 59.63 84.78
N GLU A 62 -8.33 58.87 84.38
CA GLU A 62 -7.43 58.25 85.36
C GLU A 62 -6.56 59.25 86.13
N ILE A 63 -6.02 60.26 85.44
CA ILE A 63 -5.23 61.36 86.05
C ILE A 63 -6.09 62.09 87.08
N HIS A 64 -7.30 62.53 86.70
CA HIS A 64 -8.22 63.19 87.62
C HIS A 64 -8.61 62.29 88.81
N GLY A 65 -8.73 60.97 88.58
CA GLY A 65 -8.94 59.96 89.61
C GLY A 65 -7.75 59.74 90.56
N MET A 66 -6.53 60.15 90.16
CA MET A 66 -5.34 60.20 91.02
C MET A 66 -5.19 61.57 91.71
N GLU A 67 -5.49 62.67 91.03
CA GLU A 67 -5.53 64.02 91.60
C GLU A 67 -6.53 64.09 92.76
N CYS A 68 -7.75 63.58 92.58
CA CYS A 68 -8.76 63.50 93.65
C CYS A 68 -8.24 62.72 94.87
N LYS A 69 -7.45 61.66 94.68
CA LYS A 69 -6.85 60.90 95.79
C LYS A 69 -5.73 61.69 96.46
N LEU A 70 -4.91 62.38 95.67
CA LEU A 70 -3.84 63.25 96.19
C LEU A 70 -4.37 64.46 96.94
N GLU A 71 -5.46 65.09 96.49
CA GLU A 71 -6.06 66.20 97.20
C GLU A 71 -6.67 65.76 98.53
N ASN A 72 -7.38 64.61 98.56
CA ASN A 72 -7.88 64.03 99.81
C ASN A 72 -6.75 63.72 100.81
N LEU A 73 -5.66 63.10 100.36
CA LEU A 73 -4.49 62.84 101.23
C LEU A 73 -3.77 64.14 101.63
N SER A 74 -3.72 65.14 100.75
CA SER A 74 -3.13 66.46 101.04
C SER A 74 -4.05 67.35 101.90
N ALA A 75 -5.34 67.05 101.99
CA ALA A 75 -6.26 67.62 102.96
C ALA A 75 -6.02 66.98 104.34
N ILE A 76 -5.84 65.65 104.41
CA ILE A 76 -5.41 64.95 105.64
C ILE A 76 -4.08 65.53 106.15
N VAL A 77 -3.08 65.72 105.28
CA VAL A 77 -1.81 66.35 105.68
C VAL A 77 -2.00 67.81 106.11
N ARG A 78 -2.79 68.61 105.38
CA ARG A 78 -3.05 70.01 105.78
C ARG A 78 -3.74 70.13 107.14
N GLU A 79 -4.70 69.26 107.43
CA GLU A 79 -5.41 69.29 108.71
C GLU A 79 -4.55 68.73 109.85
N TYR A 80 -3.75 67.68 109.59
CA TYR A 80 -2.69 67.27 110.51
C TYR A 80 -1.71 68.42 110.80
N MET A 81 -1.31 69.18 109.78
CA MET A 81 -0.37 70.31 109.91
C MET A 81 -1.01 71.60 110.47
N SER A 82 -2.33 71.76 110.41
CA SER A 82 -3.07 72.84 111.07
C SER A 82 -3.24 72.57 112.57
N LEU A 83 -3.35 71.29 112.95
CA LEU A 83 -3.32 70.81 114.33
C LEU A 83 -1.87 70.81 114.87
N SER A 84 -0.89 70.37 114.09
CA SER A 84 0.55 70.39 114.42
C SER A 84 1.08 71.84 114.63
N PRO A 85 2.12 72.04 115.45
CA PRO A 85 2.80 73.34 115.59
C PRO A 85 3.99 73.50 114.63
N SER A 86 3.89 74.45 113.70
CA SER A 86 4.98 74.83 112.79
C SER A 86 6.06 75.71 113.46
N GLU A 87 7.28 75.65 112.93
CA GLU A 87 8.47 76.27 113.54
C GLU A 87 8.52 77.80 113.44
N ILE A 88 9.37 78.40 114.30
CA ILE A 88 9.41 79.84 114.58
C ILE A 88 10.50 80.52 113.75
N ASP A 89 10.11 81.58 113.04
CA ASP A 89 11.04 82.43 112.28
C ASP A 89 12.03 83.16 113.21
N ARG A 90 13.30 83.27 112.79
CA ARG A 90 14.42 83.70 113.65
C ARG A 90 14.87 85.13 113.37
N ASP A 91 14.07 86.13 113.73
CA ASP A 91 14.64 87.44 114.03
C ASP A 91 13.78 88.32 114.98
N VAL A 92 14.41 89.39 115.47
CA VAL A 92 13.88 90.57 116.17
C VAL A 92 13.36 90.37 117.61
N THR A 93 14.32 90.50 118.54
CA THR A 93 14.19 90.96 119.95
C THR A 93 13.55 90.02 120.99
N GLY A 94 14.26 89.82 122.09
CA GLY A 94 13.92 88.81 123.10
C GLY A 94 13.06 89.30 124.26
N LYS A 95 11.87 88.70 124.41
CA LYS A 95 11.23 88.41 125.71
C LYS A 95 10.19 87.28 125.61
N GLN A 96 10.55 86.10 126.13
CA GLN A 96 9.64 85.09 126.71
C GLN A 96 8.51 84.58 125.76
N SER A 97 8.71 83.63 124.85
CA SER A 97 9.38 82.31 124.97
C SER A 97 8.80 81.34 126.02
N SER A 98 7.77 81.72 126.81
CA SER A 98 7.25 80.86 127.91
C SER A 98 5.85 80.30 127.66
N MET A 99 4.88 81.11 127.20
CA MET A 99 3.51 80.63 126.96
C MET A 99 3.40 79.68 125.75
N ILE A 100 4.32 79.81 124.80
CA ILE A 100 4.37 79.04 123.55
C ILE A 100 4.42 77.53 123.84
N GLY A 101 5.32 77.08 124.72
CA GLY A 101 5.61 75.64 124.93
C GLY A 101 4.42 74.78 125.37
N LYS A 102 3.45 75.32 126.13
CA LYS A 102 2.26 74.55 126.56
C LYS A 102 1.16 74.49 125.48
N ALA A 103 1.09 75.47 124.58
CA ALA A 103 0.17 75.42 123.45
C ALA A 103 0.60 74.37 122.41
N LEU A 104 1.91 74.19 122.19
CA LEU A 104 2.44 73.14 121.30
C LEU A 104 2.01 71.73 121.74
N GLN A 105 2.12 71.43 123.04
CA GLN A 105 1.98 70.05 123.52
C GLN A 105 0.54 69.52 123.42
N SER A 106 -0.47 70.36 123.68
CA SER A 106 -1.88 70.00 123.48
C SER A 106 -2.25 69.81 122.01
N LYS A 107 -1.54 70.51 121.11
CA LYS A 107 -1.75 70.47 119.66
C LYS A 107 -1.27 69.15 119.03
N ASN A 108 -0.10 68.66 119.43
CA ASN A 108 0.45 67.39 118.93
C ASN A 108 -0.50 66.21 119.15
N THR A 109 -0.99 66.00 120.37
CA THR A 109 -1.91 64.89 120.68
C THR A 109 -3.23 64.98 119.92
N GLN A 110 -3.67 66.20 119.58
CA GLN A 110 -4.87 66.41 118.77
C GLN A 110 -4.63 66.05 117.29
N ALA A 111 -3.43 66.30 116.78
CA ALA A 111 -3.01 65.89 115.43
C ALA A 111 -2.84 64.37 115.30
N GLU A 112 -2.33 63.69 116.34
CA GLU A 112 -2.16 62.23 116.35
C GLU A 112 -3.52 61.49 116.30
N ASN A 113 -4.48 61.88 117.12
CA ASN A 113 -5.84 61.31 117.11
C ASN A 113 -6.60 61.53 115.78
N TYR A 114 -6.27 62.60 115.05
CA TYR A 114 -6.85 62.86 113.73
C TYR A 114 -6.42 61.80 112.70
N LEU A 115 -5.14 61.37 112.74
CA LEU A 115 -4.63 60.35 111.81
C LEU A 115 -5.32 59.00 111.98
N GLU A 116 -5.50 58.53 113.23
CA GLU A 116 -6.21 57.28 113.50
C GLU A 116 -7.65 57.33 112.99
N THR A 117 -8.35 58.46 113.17
CA THR A 117 -9.74 58.62 112.73
C THR A 117 -9.91 58.73 111.20
N VAL A 118 -8.86 59.09 110.45
CA VAL A 118 -8.83 58.95 108.97
C VAL A 118 -8.18 57.65 108.48
N GLY A 119 -7.83 56.72 109.39
CA GLY A 119 -7.37 55.37 109.06
C GLY A 119 -5.85 55.22 108.81
N TYR A 120 -5.02 56.12 109.34
CA TYR A 120 -3.56 56.10 109.17
C TYR A 120 -2.84 56.08 110.52
N SER A 121 -1.91 55.15 110.71
CA SER A 121 -1.17 55.00 111.97
C SER A 121 0.02 55.95 112.15
N SER A 122 0.37 56.75 111.13
CA SER A 122 1.29 57.89 111.25
C SER A 122 1.15 58.83 110.05
N VAL A 123 1.54 60.10 110.20
CA VAL A 123 1.62 61.02 109.05
C VAL A 123 2.70 60.58 108.06
N GLY A 124 3.74 59.86 108.53
CA GLY A 124 4.75 59.26 107.66
C GLY A 124 4.13 58.34 106.60
N ILE A 125 3.21 57.47 107.00
CA ILE A 125 2.51 56.56 106.07
C ILE A 125 1.55 57.33 105.12
N VAL A 126 1.03 58.48 105.54
CA VAL A 126 0.29 59.38 104.64
C VAL A 126 1.25 60.01 103.62
N TYR A 127 2.42 60.50 104.05
CA TYR A 127 3.46 61.04 103.18
C TYR A 127 4.03 59.98 102.22
N ASP A 128 4.23 58.74 102.66
CA ASP A 128 4.69 57.62 101.83
C ASP A 128 3.69 57.29 100.74
N LYS A 129 2.38 57.23 101.06
CA LYS A 129 1.31 57.05 100.06
C LYS A 129 1.12 58.28 99.17
N ILE A 130 1.33 59.49 99.68
CA ILE A 130 1.41 60.70 98.84
C ILE A 130 2.59 60.59 97.88
N ALA A 131 3.77 60.15 98.32
CA ALA A 131 4.94 59.97 97.48
C ALA A 131 4.74 58.85 96.44
N GLU A 132 4.14 57.72 96.84
CA GLU A 132 3.77 56.62 95.94
C GLU A 132 2.79 57.09 94.87
N ILE A 133 1.70 57.76 95.25
CA ILE A 133 0.69 58.25 94.31
C ILE A 133 1.22 59.43 93.50
N GLN A 134 2.07 60.32 94.04
CA GLN A 134 2.76 61.37 93.27
C GLN A 134 3.74 60.77 92.26
N ASN A 135 4.45 59.70 92.61
CA ASN A 135 5.36 59.02 91.69
C ASN A 135 4.58 58.29 90.58
N ASN A 136 3.52 57.56 90.93
CA ASN A 136 2.64 56.91 89.95
C ASN A 136 1.91 57.93 89.07
N HIS A 137 1.41 59.02 89.66
CA HIS A 137 0.83 60.16 88.93
C HIS A 137 1.85 60.80 87.99
N ARG A 138 3.07 61.12 88.46
CA ARG A 138 4.14 61.68 87.62
C ARG A 138 4.51 60.74 86.48
N ASN A 139 4.70 59.45 86.76
CA ASN A 139 5.03 58.45 85.74
C ASN A 139 3.91 58.29 84.70
N LYS A 140 2.64 58.33 85.13
CA LYS A 140 1.48 58.15 84.25
C LYS A 140 1.12 59.43 83.49
N LEU A 141 1.32 60.60 84.09
CA LEU A 141 1.29 61.90 83.43
C LEU A 141 2.37 61.96 82.34
N GLN A 142 3.63 61.65 82.69
CA GLN A 142 4.75 61.68 81.75
C GLN A 142 4.62 60.63 80.62
N TRP A 143 4.03 59.47 80.91
CA TRP A 143 3.67 58.48 79.88
C TRP A 143 2.52 58.99 78.98
N SER A 144 1.48 59.58 79.56
CA SER A 144 0.35 60.19 78.82
C SER A 144 0.82 61.36 77.96
N GLU A 145 1.64 62.27 78.47
CA GLU A 145 2.26 63.36 77.72
C GLU A 145 3.09 62.82 76.55
N LYS A 146 3.91 61.78 76.79
CA LYS A 146 4.71 61.14 75.74
C LYS A 146 3.84 60.46 74.67
N GLN A 147 2.77 59.77 75.04
CA GLN A 147 1.81 59.20 74.06
C GLN A 147 1.04 60.30 73.31
N LYS A 148 0.58 61.35 74.01
CA LYS A 148 -0.13 62.50 73.43
C LYS A 148 0.78 63.27 72.47
N GLU A 149 2.08 63.35 72.74
CA GLU A 149 3.10 63.92 71.86
C GLU A 149 3.45 63.01 70.68
N GLU A 150 3.65 61.71 70.88
CA GLU A 150 3.91 60.73 69.81
C GLU A 150 2.74 60.65 68.81
N LEU A 151 1.50 60.59 69.32
CA LEU A 151 0.29 60.68 68.51
C LEU A 151 0.20 62.05 67.82
N SER A 152 0.40 63.17 68.54
CA SER A 152 0.33 64.50 67.93
C SER A 152 1.39 64.74 66.85
N ASN A 153 2.60 64.21 67.01
CA ASN A 153 3.67 64.34 66.01
C ASN A 153 3.41 63.45 64.79
N SER A 154 2.87 62.24 64.99
CA SER A 154 2.43 61.35 63.91
C SER A 154 1.26 61.95 63.11
N LEU A 155 0.26 62.47 63.82
CA LEU A 155 -0.93 63.09 63.25
C LEU A 155 -0.59 64.41 62.55
N ARG A 156 0.30 65.24 63.12
CA ARG A 156 0.86 66.44 62.46
C ARG A 156 1.67 66.10 61.21
N ARG A 157 2.38 64.97 61.18
CA ARG A 157 3.07 64.48 59.97
C ARG A 157 2.08 64.09 58.87
N LEU A 158 1.03 63.33 59.19
CA LEU A 158 0.01 62.93 58.23
C LEU A 158 -0.83 64.14 57.74
N GLU A 159 -1.18 65.08 58.63
CA GLU A 159 -1.83 66.33 58.24
C GLU A 159 -0.91 67.24 57.41
N SER A 160 0.41 67.21 57.62
CA SER A 160 1.36 67.89 56.74
C SER A 160 1.37 67.27 55.33
N ILE A 161 1.41 65.94 55.23
CA ILE A 161 1.32 65.21 53.95
C ILE A 161 0.00 65.56 53.25
N LYS A 162 -1.13 65.51 53.97
CA LYS A 162 -2.44 65.92 53.42
C LYS A 162 -2.43 67.38 52.95
N LYS A 163 -1.90 68.31 53.74
CA LYS A 163 -1.88 69.74 53.40
C LYS A 163 -0.96 70.06 52.22
N GLU A 164 0.12 69.30 52.05
CA GLU A 164 1.03 69.40 50.91
C GLU A 164 0.40 68.81 49.63
N HIS A 165 -0.26 67.65 49.74
CA HIS A 165 -1.12 67.08 48.69
C HIS A 165 -2.23 68.06 48.25
N ASP A 166 -2.96 68.63 49.19
CA ASP A 166 -4.05 69.57 48.93
C ASP A 166 -3.51 70.90 48.35
N SER A 167 -2.27 71.30 48.68
CA SER A 167 -1.57 72.42 48.05
C SER A 167 -1.11 72.12 46.62
N ILE A 168 -0.69 70.88 46.32
CA ILE A 168 -0.37 70.44 44.95
C ILE A 168 -1.64 70.51 44.09
N LEU A 169 -2.77 70.02 44.59
CA LEU A 169 -4.09 70.17 43.95
C LEU A 169 -4.49 71.63 43.74
N ALA A 170 -4.44 72.45 44.79
CA ALA A 170 -4.84 73.87 44.73
C ALA A 170 -3.95 74.73 43.81
N SER A 171 -2.73 74.27 43.48
CA SER A 171 -1.82 74.97 42.57
C SER A 171 -2.26 74.91 41.09
N ARG A 172 -3.12 73.96 40.70
CA ARG A 172 -3.72 73.87 39.36
C ARG A 172 -5.10 74.53 39.31
N ASN A 173 -5.14 75.85 39.14
CA ASN A 173 -6.24 76.49 38.41
C ASN A 173 -5.85 76.54 36.93
N LEU A 174 -6.73 76.05 36.04
CA LEU A 174 -6.45 75.62 34.66
C LEU A 174 -5.62 74.32 34.58
N VAL A 175 -6.31 73.19 34.45
CA VAL A 175 -6.35 72.36 33.23
C VAL A 175 -7.42 71.28 33.46
N SER A 176 -8.45 71.24 32.61
CA SER A 176 -9.51 70.21 32.61
C SER A 176 -9.96 69.84 31.20
N HIS A 177 -9.08 70.06 30.21
CA HIS A 177 -9.27 69.70 28.81
C HIS A 177 -8.16 68.79 28.31
N GLU A 178 -6.91 69.00 28.71
CA GLU A 178 -5.78 68.14 28.32
C GLU A 178 -5.91 66.72 28.89
N GLU A 179 -6.51 66.54 30.07
CA GLU A 179 -6.71 65.23 30.70
C GLU A 179 -7.72 64.36 29.93
N ILE A 180 -8.82 64.97 29.45
CA ILE A 180 -9.82 64.30 28.61
C ILE A 180 -9.28 64.11 27.18
N ASN A 181 -8.54 65.09 26.65
CA ASN A 181 -7.95 64.98 25.33
C ASN A 181 -6.84 63.93 25.28
N PHE A 182 -6.00 63.77 26.31
CA PHE A 182 -4.94 62.78 26.34
C PHE A 182 -5.49 61.35 26.17
N LEU A 183 -6.50 60.96 26.95
CA LEU A 183 -7.12 59.64 26.79
C LEU A 183 -7.77 59.50 25.42
N ARG A 184 -8.47 60.53 24.93
CA ARG A 184 -9.18 60.52 23.64
C ARG A 184 -8.22 60.47 22.43
N GLU A 185 -7.09 61.18 22.48
CA GLU A 185 -6.00 61.13 21.50
C GLU A 185 -5.30 59.76 21.50
N LYS A 186 -5.19 59.12 22.67
CA LYS A 186 -4.70 57.73 22.82
C LYS A 186 -5.77 56.67 22.49
N GLY A 187 -7.02 57.07 22.18
CA GLY A 187 -8.10 56.20 21.70
C GLY A 187 -9.05 55.63 22.78
N PHE A 188 -9.20 56.31 23.92
CA PHE A 188 -10.02 55.89 25.06
C PHE A 188 -10.95 57.02 25.55
N ASP A 189 -12.24 56.73 25.70
CA ASP A 189 -13.22 57.73 26.16
C ASP A 189 -13.24 57.95 27.68
N SER A 190 -12.74 56.98 28.46
CA SER A 190 -12.62 57.10 29.93
C SER A 190 -11.49 56.23 30.50
N TYR A 191 -11.13 56.49 31.77
CA TYR A 191 -10.11 55.74 32.50
C TYR A 191 -10.59 54.33 32.91
N GLU A 192 -11.89 54.15 33.12
CA GLU A 192 -12.51 52.84 33.32
C GLU A 192 -12.35 51.98 32.07
N LEU A 193 -12.71 52.51 30.89
CA LEU A 193 -12.55 51.82 29.60
C LEU A 193 -11.10 51.43 29.29
N LEU A 194 -10.11 52.20 29.76
CA LEU A 194 -8.70 51.80 29.70
C LEU A 194 -8.40 50.62 30.65
N ASN A 195 -8.89 50.66 31.89
CA ASN A 195 -8.68 49.59 32.86
C ASN A 195 -9.41 48.29 32.50
N ASP A 196 -10.64 48.34 32.01
CA ASP A 196 -11.40 47.16 31.56
C ASP A 196 -10.68 46.48 30.38
N ARG A 197 -10.12 47.27 29.47
CA ARG A 197 -9.38 46.78 28.29
C ARG A 197 -8.00 46.22 28.67
N ILE A 198 -7.38 46.75 29.73
CA ILE A 198 -6.22 46.14 30.39
C ILE A 198 -6.62 44.80 31.04
N GLN A 199 -7.69 44.76 31.82
CA GLN A 199 -8.13 43.53 32.51
C GLN A 199 -8.51 42.42 31.53
N GLU A 200 -9.28 42.72 30.48
CA GLU A 200 -9.67 41.73 29.47
C GLU A 200 -8.47 41.24 28.66
N LYS A 201 -7.52 42.12 28.29
CA LYS A 201 -6.25 41.69 27.68
C LYS A 201 -5.44 40.80 28.63
N THR A 202 -5.31 41.17 29.90
CA THR A 202 -4.65 40.35 30.93
C THR A 202 -5.34 39.01 31.14
N ARG A 203 -6.67 38.95 31.07
CA ARG A 203 -7.46 37.70 31.17
C ARG A 203 -7.25 36.81 29.96
N ILE A 204 -7.37 37.34 28.74
CA ILE A 204 -7.14 36.61 27.48
C ILE A 204 -5.69 36.12 27.38
N ILE A 205 -4.72 36.92 27.83
CA ILE A 205 -3.32 36.48 27.98
C ILE A 205 -3.24 35.35 28.99
N SER A 206 -3.82 35.49 30.19
CA SER A 206 -3.78 34.45 31.24
C SER A 206 -4.45 33.13 30.83
N GLU A 207 -5.54 33.17 30.07
CA GLU A 207 -6.19 31.99 29.51
C GLU A 207 -5.33 31.34 28.41
N ARG A 208 -4.77 32.13 27.48
CA ARG A 208 -3.83 31.63 26.46
C ARG A 208 -2.48 31.18 27.04
N GLU A 209 -2.07 31.69 28.21
CA GLU A 209 -0.84 31.28 28.91
C GLU A 209 -1.04 30.10 29.86
N LYS A 210 -2.25 29.87 30.41
CA LYS A 210 -2.60 28.58 31.02
C LYS A 210 -2.48 27.42 30.01
N ASN A 211 -2.79 27.67 28.74
CA ASN A 211 -2.65 26.68 27.68
C ASN A 211 -1.19 26.48 27.19
N LYS A 212 -0.20 27.25 27.68
CA LYS A 212 1.20 27.16 27.21
C LYS A 212 1.99 25.90 27.64
N GLN A 213 1.43 25.01 28.46
CA GLN A 213 2.07 23.70 28.72
C GLN A 213 1.80 22.66 27.62
N ALA A 214 0.97 22.98 26.62
CA ALA A 214 0.88 22.22 25.37
C ALA A 214 0.84 23.20 24.19
N TYR A 215 1.90 23.23 23.38
CA TYR A 215 1.88 24.02 22.15
C TYR A 215 0.91 23.39 21.14
N HIS A 216 -0.20 24.08 20.89
CA HIS A 216 -1.15 23.67 19.86
C HIS A 216 -0.62 24.00 18.46
N PHE A 217 0.14 23.06 17.90
CA PHE A 217 0.65 23.11 16.54
C PHE A 217 -0.43 22.65 15.53
N SER A 218 -1.37 23.53 15.18
CA SER A 218 -2.30 23.28 14.06
C SER A 218 -1.62 23.50 12.72
N ASP A 219 -0.87 24.60 12.61
CA ASP A 219 -0.45 25.20 11.35
C ASP A 219 0.97 24.76 10.94
N ARG A 220 1.33 25.05 9.68
CA ARG A 220 2.68 24.81 9.16
C ARG A 220 3.67 25.83 9.70
N LEU A 221 4.90 25.40 9.97
CA LEU A 221 5.97 26.29 10.43
C LEU A 221 6.46 27.19 9.29
N ASP A 222 6.41 28.52 9.48
CA ASP A 222 7.14 29.46 8.62
C ASP A 222 8.64 29.40 8.94
N ALA A 223 9.31 28.47 8.26
CA ALA A 223 10.73 28.22 8.37
C ALA A 223 11.59 29.42 7.90
N SER A 224 11.09 30.27 7.00
CA SER A 224 11.82 31.45 6.56
C SER A 224 11.83 32.51 7.65
N THR A 225 10.69 32.77 8.29
CA THR A 225 10.61 33.69 9.44
C THR A 225 11.37 33.14 10.64
N ALA A 226 11.30 31.84 10.92
CA ALA A 226 12.06 31.21 11.99
C ALA A 226 13.58 31.26 11.75
N SER A 227 14.04 31.01 10.53
CA SER A 227 15.46 31.07 10.16
C SER A 227 16.01 32.50 10.28
N ASN A 228 15.29 33.48 9.73
CA ASN A 228 15.64 34.89 9.85
C ASN A 228 15.70 35.34 11.33
N ALA A 229 14.78 34.86 12.18
CA ALA A 229 14.79 35.15 13.61
C ALA A 229 16.00 34.53 14.34
N LEU A 230 16.36 33.27 14.05
CA LEU A 230 17.56 32.63 14.59
C LEU A 230 18.85 33.36 14.18
N VAL A 231 18.96 33.77 12.91
CA VAL A 231 20.11 34.54 12.40
C VAL A 231 20.21 35.89 13.12
N TYR A 232 19.10 36.63 13.20
CA TYR A 232 19.05 37.93 13.89
C TYR A 232 19.41 37.83 15.38
N LEU A 233 18.87 36.83 16.09
CA LEU A 233 19.18 36.61 17.50
C LEU A 233 20.66 36.22 17.70
N SER A 234 21.20 35.36 16.84
CA SER A 234 22.63 35.01 16.88
C SER A 234 23.58 36.16 16.49
N GLN A 235 23.09 37.18 15.77
CA GLN A 235 23.83 38.43 15.60
C GLN A 235 23.73 39.32 16.85
N CYS A 236 22.56 39.42 17.48
CA CYS A 236 22.37 40.17 18.73
C CYS A 236 23.18 39.58 19.91
N GLU A 237 23.32 38.25 20.00
CA GLU A 237 24.20 37.57 20.97
C GLU A 237 25.68 37.99 20.86
N LYS A 238 26.11 38.45 19.68
CA LYS A 238 27.50 38.84 19.40
C LYS A 238 27.77 40.33 19.69
N VAL A 239 26.77 41.07 20.17
CA VAL A 239 26.88 42.50 20.48
C VAL A 239 27.58 42.73 21.82
N GLY A 240 28.42 43.78 21.89
CA GLY A 240 29.21 44.14 23.09
C GLY A 240 28.41 44.70 24.27
N ASP A 241 27.13 45.01 24.08
CA ASP A 241 26.20 45.41 25.13
C ASP A 241 25.65 44.16 25.85
N ASP A 242 25.87 44.08 27.17
CA ASP A 242 25.49 42.91 27.97
C ASP A 242 23.97 42.76 28.15
N SER A 243 23.20 43.85 28.06
CA SER A 243 21.74 43.81 28.12
C SER A 243 21.14 43.30 26.81
N ILE A 244 21.65 43.77 25.67
CA ILE A 244 21.26 43.25 24.35
C ILE A 244 21.66 41.77 24.24
N ARG A 245 22.87 41.41 24.66
CA ARG A 245 23.35 40.02 24.64
C ARG A 245 22.51 39.09 25.52
N GLY A 246 22.19 39.50 26.75
CA GLY A 246 21.34 38.72 27.65
C GLY A 246 19.94 38.49 27.06
N ASN A 247 19.24 39.57 26.70
CA ASN A 247 17.91 39.47 26.09
C ASN A 247 17.91 38.65 24.79
N ALA A 248 18.97 38.72 23.99
CA ALA A 248 19.11 37.94 22.77
C ALA A 248 19.32 36.45 23.06
N ALA A 249 20.18 36.10 24.01
CA ALA A 249 20.41 34.72 24.43
C ALA A 249 19.14 34.08 25.01
N ASP A 250 18.46 34.75 25.94
CA ASP A 250 17.19 34.29 26.52
C ASP A 250 16.13 34.06 25.43
N THR A 251 16.04 34.97 24.45
CA THR A 251 15.08 34.85 23.34
C THR A 251 15.49 33.76 22.34
N ASN A 252 16.78 33.53 22.13
CA ASN A 252 17.30 32.46 21.27
C ASN A 252 17.04 31.08 21.90
N GLU A 253 17.23 30.93 23.22
CA GLU A 253 16.90 29.70 23.94
C GLU A 253 15.40 29.39 23.85
N ILE A 254 14.54 30.39 24.04
CA ILE A 254 13.08 30.25 23.88
C ILE A 254 12.71 29.85 22.44
N LEU A 255 13.34 30.43 21.41
CA LEU A 255 13.06 30.10 20.02
C LEU A 255 13.56 28.68 19.65
N LYS A 256 14.78 28.32 20.06
CA LYS A 256 15.35 26.98 19.88
C LYS A 256 14.49 25.92 20.55
N LYS A 257 14.04 26.17 21.78
CA LYS A 257 13.13 25.29 22.52
C LYS A 257 11.80 25.11 21.77
N TYR A 258 11.16 26.20 21.34
CA TYR A 258 9.92 26.15 20.55
C TYR A 258 10.09 25.32 19.26
N LEU A 259 11.23 25.45 18.58
CA LEU A 259 11.53 24.68 17.38
C LEU A 259 11.73 23.18 17.69
N SER A 260 12.48 22.82 18.73
CA SER A 260 12.61 21.41 19.15
C SER A 260 11.25 20.81 19.55
N GLU A 261 10.41 21.59 20.25
CA GLU A 261 9.04 21.21 20.59
C GLU A 261 8.17 21.03 19.31
N TYR A 262 8.34 21.86 18.27
CA TYR A 262 7.71 21.68 16.95
C TYR A 262 8.22 20.43 16.24
N GLY A 263 9.54 20.18 16.25
CA GLY A 263 10.15 18.99 15.66
C GLY A 263 9.64 17.69 16.26
N ASN A 264 9.47 17.68 17.58
CA ASN A 264 8.93 16.54 18.32
C ASN A 264 7.43 16.34 18.05
N PHE A 265 6.65 17.41 17.91
CA PHE A 265 5.26 17.33 17.42
C PHE A 265 5.17 16.77 15.99
N LEU A 266 5.99 17.29 15.06
CA LEU A 266 6.01 16.85 13.67
C LEU A 266 6.37 15.36 13.58
N ASN A 267 7.36 14.91 14.35
CA ASN A 267 7.74 13.50 14.48
C ASN A 267 6.59 12.63 15.02
N HIS A 268 5.86 13.13 16.04
CA HIS A 268 4.72 12.42 16.62
C HIS A 268 3.55 12.29 15.64
N GLU A 269 3.20 13.35 14.89
CA GLU A 269 2.16 13.26 13.87
C GLU A 269 2.58 12.32 12.72
N ILE A 270 3.83 12.37 12.22
CA ILE A 270 4.31 11.41 11.21
C ILE A 270 4.17 9.97 11.74
N SER A 271 4.62 9.69 12.97
CA SER A 271 4.50 8.37 13.61
C SER A 271 3.06 7.90 13.71
N LYS A 272 2.17 8.77 14.18
CA LYS A 272 0.73 8.50 14.35
C LYS A 272 0.04 8.25 13.02
N LYS A 273 0.30 9.05 11.98
CA LYS A 273 -0.27 8.86 10.64
C LYS A 273 0.27 7.58 10.00
N PHE A 274 1.57 7.30 10.11
CA PHE A 274 2.19 6.06 9.62
C PHE A 274 1.58 4.82 10.29
N HIS A 275 1.42 4.83 11.62
CA HIS A 275 0.80 3.72 12.36
C HIS A 275 -0.66 3.45 11.95
N TYR A 276 -1.41 4.48 11.51
CA TYR A 276 -2.74 4.30 10.92
C TYR A 276 -2.69 3.82 9.46
N VAL A 277 -1.71 4.24 8.66
CA VAL A 277 -1.52 3.73 7.28
C VAL A 277 -1.11 2.24 7.27
N CYS A 278 -0.33 1.80 8.26
CA CYS A 278 0.09 0.40 8.42
C CYS A 278 -1.00 -0.55 8.95
N ARG A 279 -2.25 -0.08 9.01
CA ARG A 279 -3.42 -0.79 9.55
C ARG A 279 -4.61 -0.71 8.59
N ILE A 280 -5.43 -1.74 8.62
CA ILE A 280 -6.55 -1.94 7.68
C ILE A 280 -7.90 -1.83 8.40
N ASP A 281 -7.87 -2.04 9.72
CA ASP A 281 -8.93 -1.91 10.71
C ASP A 281 -9.24 -0.46 11.14
N VAL A 282 -8.56 0.55 10.56
CA VAL A 282 -8.73 1.95 10.97
C VAL A 282 -9.96 2.59 10.32
N GLU A 283 -10.73 3.32 11.11
CA GLU A 283 -11.86 4.13 10.64
C GLU A 283 -11.41 5.18 9.60
N GLY A 284 -12.07 5.21 8.45
CA GLY A 284 -11.66 5.97 7.25
C GLY A 284 -10.72 5.23 6.30
N GLY A 285 -10.08 4.15 6.76
CA GLY A 285 -9.12 3.35 5.99
C GLY A 285 -7.75 4.02 5.78
N PRO A 286 -6.71 3.26 5.41
CA PRO A 286 -5.33 3.76 5.37
C PRO A 286 -5.11 4.91 4.36
N PHE A 287 -5.90 4.96 3.28
CA PHE A 287 -5.83 6.04 2.27
C PHE A 287 -5.97 7.44 2.87
N GLN A 288 -6.88 7.66 3.82
CA GLN A 288 -7.12 9.00 4.38
C GLN A 288 -5.89 9.52 5.12
N TYR A 289 -5.22 8.67 5.90
CA TYR A 289 -4.04 9.03 6.70
C TYR A 289 -2.78 9.19 5.85
N SER A 290 -2.76 8.69 4.62
CA SER A 290 -1.60 8.76 3.71
C SER A 290 -1.35 10.15 3.14
N GLN A 291 -2.41 10.94 2.88
CA GLN A 291 -2.27 12.32 2.40
C GLN A 291 -1.73 13.23 3.52
N ASP A 292 -2.19 13.01 4.75
CA ASP A 292 -1.64 13.67 5.94
C ASP A 292 -0.17 13.27 6.18
N LEU A 293 0.16 11.99 6.04
CA LEU A 293 1.53 11.48 6.14
C LEU A 293 2.44 12.14 5.09
N GLU A 294 2.03 12.16 3.81
CA GLU A 294 2.77 12.83 2.74
C GLU A 294 2.98 14.32 3.05
N MET A 295 1.92 15.03 3.49
CA MET A 295 2.02 16.45 3.82
C MET A 295 3.02 16.73 4.95
N ARG A 296 3.06 15.91 6.00
CA ARG A 296 4.00 16.09 7.12
C ARG A 296 5.43 15.64 6.78
N LEU A 297 5.60 14.64 5.91
CA LEU A 297 6.90 14.25 5.35
C LEU A 297 7.47 15.31 4.38
N GLN A 298 6.62 15.88 3.52
CA GLN A 298 6.98 17.01 2.66
C GLN A 298 7.33 18.26 3.50
N GLU A 299 6.60 18.50 4.59
CA GLU A 299 6.91 19.56 5.55
C GLU A 299 8.30 19.35 6.16
N LEU A 300 8.56 18.21 6.80
CA LEU A 300 9.88 17.86 7.35
C LEU A 300 11.01 18.01 6.31
N SER A 301 10.79 17.53 5.08
CA SER A 301 11.75 17.70 3.97
C SER A 301 11.98 19.15 3.60
N SER A 302 10.93 19.99 3.59
CA SER A 302 11.03 21.39 3.19
C SER A 302 11.83 22.24 4.19
N LEU A 303 11.85 21.84 5.47
CA LEU A 303 12.62 22.51 6.52
C LEU A 303 14.14 22.39 6.30
N SER A 304 14.61 21.36 5.59
CA SER A 304 16.04 21.19 5.23
C SER A 304 16.63 22.36 4.42
N ARG A 305 15.79 23.19 3.78
CA ARG A 305 16.21 24.42 3.09
C ARG A 305 16.64 25.54 4.03
N PHE A 306 16.37 25.40 5.32
CA PHE A 306 16.59 26.40 6.36
C PHE A 306 17.44 25.78 7.47
N VAL A 307 18.73 25.53 7.19
CA VAL A 307 19.68 24.75 8.02
C VAL A 307 19.51 25.01 9.51
N ASN A 308 19.62 26.26 9.97
CA ASN A 308 19.52 26.63 11.39
C ASN A 308 18.20 26.19 12.05
N VAL A 309 17.08 26.17 11.29
CA VAL A 309 15.78 25.67 11.76
C VAL A 309 15.77 24.15 11.75
N PHE A 310 16.31 23.53 10.70
CA PHE A 310 16.42 22.07 10.57
C PHE A 310 17.29 21.45 11.68
N GLU A 311 18.36 22.12 12.09
CA GLU A 311 19.16 21.76 13.27
C GLU A 311 18.33 21.86 14.55
N CYS A 312 17.64 22.98 14.78
CA CYS A 312 16.86 23.22 16.00
C CYS A 312 15.66 22.27 16.17
N ILE A 313 15.25 21.54 15.14
CA ILE A 313 14.22 20.49 15.22
C ILE A 313 14.80 19.07 15.26
N ASP A 314 16.13 18.92 15.32
CA ASP A 314 16.88 17.66 15.11
C ASP A 314 16.46 16.95 13.80
N GLY A 315 16.32 17.73 12.73
CA GLY A 315 15.67 17.35 11.48
C GLY A 315 16.40 16.26 10.71
N LEU A 316 17.73 16.25 10.74
CA LEU A 316 18.53 15.19 10.11
C LEU A 316 18.29 13.85 10.81
N GLU A 317 18.38 13.80 12.14
CA GLU A 317 18.10 12.59 12.93
C GLU A 317 16.66 12.09 12.70
N LYS A 318 15.68 13.00 12.63
CA LYS A 318 14.28 12.64 12.35
C LYS A 318 14.08 12.15 10.91
N VAL A 319 14.78 12.70 9.92
CA VAL A 319 14.75 12.19 8.54
C VAL A 319 15.41 10.82 8.46
N GLU A 320 16.60 10.63 9.03
CA GLU A 320 17.28 9.32 9.11
C GLU A 320 16.46 8.27 9.86
N TYR A 321 15.79 8.66 10.95
CA TYR A 321 14.86 7.81 11.69
C TYR A 321 13.71 7.36 10.78
N TRP A 322 13.01 8.27 10.12
CA TRP A 322 11.91 7.90 9.22
C TRP A 322 12.37 7.09 8.01
N HIS A 323 13.52 7.44 7.42
CA HIS A 323 14.17 6.65 6.39
C HIS A 323 14.43 5.20 6.83
N ARG A 324 14.90 4.99 8.06
CA ARG A 324 15.14 3.67 8.64
C ARG A 324 13.84 2.92 8.96
N GLU A 325 12.85 3.56 9.58
CA GLU A 325 11.55 2.98 9.90
C GLU A 325 10.80 2.56 8.63
N PHE A 326 10.78 3.42 7.60
CA PHE A 326 10.15 3.09 6.32
C PHE A 326 10.90 1.98 5.56
N LEU A 327 12.23 1.92 5.64
CA LEU A 327 13.02 0.85 5.02
C LEU A 327 12.83 -0.50 5.74
N GLU A 328 12.87 -0.52 7.07
CA GLU A 328 12.66 -1.74 7.86
C GLU A 328 11.20 -2.21 7.72
N TYR A 329 10.22 -1.30 7.73
CA TYR A 329 8.83 -1.65 7.46
C TYR A 329 8.63 -2.13 6.01
N HIS A 330 9.30 -1.54 5.02
CA HIS A 330 9.30 -2.07 3.65
C HIS A 330 9.84 -3.50 3.59
N ARG A 331 10.95 -3.80 4.28
CA ARG A 331 11.50 -5.16 4.34
C ARG A 331 10.56 -6.12 5.07
N ILE A 332 9.95 -5.72 6.18
CA ILE A 332 8.99 -6.53 6.96
C ILE A 332 7.71 -6.77 6.14
N LEU A 333 7.14 -5.72 5.56
CA LEU A 333 5.98 -5.77 4.67
C LEU A 333 6.25 -6.71 3.50
N ASP A 334 7.44 -6.62 2.91
CA ASP A 334 7.86 -7.52 1.87
C ASP A 334 8.00 -8.97 2.35
N ASP A 335 8.80 -9.27 3.38
CA ASP A 335 8.99 -10.64 3.85
C ASP A 335 7.65 -11.27 4.31
N THR A 336 6.72 -10.45 4.80
CA THR A 336 5.33 -10.81 5.13
C THR A 336 4.49 -11.11 3.89
N MET A 337 4.49 -10.22 2.90
CA MET A 337 3.85 -10.44 1.61
C MET A 337 4.48 -11.63 0.87
N LYS A 338 5.75 -11.93 1.12
CA LYS A 338 6.43 -13.11 0.60
C LYS A 338 5.97 -14.40 1.26
N ALA A 339 5.91 -14.45 2.58
CA ALA A 339 5.29 -15.58 3.26
C ALA A 339 3.87 -15.83 2.71
N TYR A 340 3.05 -14.79 2.53
CA TYR A 340 1.70 -14.97 1.99
C TYR A 340 1.61 -15.33 0.51
N GLU A 341 2.60 -15.01 -0.32
CA GLU A 341 2.68 -15.51 -1.71
C GLU A 341 3.10 -16.98 -1.73
N ASP A 342 4.17 -17.32 -1.01
CA ASP A 342 4.74 -18.67 -0.97
C ASP A 342 3.75 -19.65 -0.29
N ASP A 343 3.02 -19.21 0.75
CA ASP A 343 1.91 -19.91 1.44
C ASP A 343 0.57 -19.86 0.68
N LYS A 344 0.47 -19.11 -0.44
CA LYS A 344 -0.76 -18.93 -1.25
C LYS A 344 -1.93 -18.27 -0.48
N ARG A 345 -1.64 -17.47 0.54
CA ARG A 345 -2.61 -16.73 1.39
C ARG A 345 -3.01 -15.40 0.76
N TYR A 346 -3.69 -15.49 -0.39
CA TYR A 346 -3.98 -14.35 -1.25
C TYR A 346 -4.88 -13.27 -0.62
N ARG A 347 -5.75 -13.62 0.35
CA ARG A 347 -6.62 -12.66 1.03
C ARG A 347 -5.80 -11.71 1.93
N GLU A 348 -4.86 -12.26 2.69
CA GLU A 348 -3.89 -11.50 3.47
C GLU A 348 -2.92 -10.72 2.56
N LEU A 349 -2.49 -11.32 1.45
CA LEU A 349 -1.67 -10.63 0.45
C LEU A 349 -2.40 -9.41 -0.16
N ASN A 350 -3.71 -9.49 -0.39
CA ASN A 350 -4.54 -8.37 -0.87
C ASN A 350 -4.62 -7.21 0.14
N ASN A 351 -4.69 -7.57 1.41
CA ASN A 351 -4.68 -6.63 2.53
C ASN A 351 -3.35 -5.86 2.58
N TYR A 352 -2.21 -6.55 2.57
CA TYR A 352 -0.90 -5.90 2.57
C TYR A 352 -0.54 -5.21 1.23
N LEU A 353 -1.06 -5.69 0.09
CA LEU A 353 -1.04 -4.96 -1.19
C LEU A 353 -1.72 -3.58 -1.09
N THR A 354 -2.75 -3.46 -0.26
CA THR A 354 -3.44 -2.17 -0.07
C THR A 354 -2.57 -1.22 0.74
N ILE A 355 -1.92 -1.68 1.82
CA ILE A 355 -0.92 -0.90 2.57
C ILE A 355 0.23 -0.48 1.64
N ALA A 356 0.79 -1.39 0.84
CA ALA A 356 1.86 -1.10 -0.11
C ALA A 356 1.44 -0.06 -1.17
N HIS A 357 0.18 -0.07 -1.63
CA HIS A 357 -0.33 0.95 -2.54
C HIS A 357 -0.43 2.33 -1.89
N VAL A 358 -0.85 2.37 -0.62
CA VAL A 358 -1.07 3.62 0.12
C VAL A 358 0.25 4.27 0.55
N LEU A 359 1.25 3.46 0.94
CA LEU A 359 2.60 3.94 1.28
C LEU A 359 3.41 4.44 0.08
N THR A 360 2.89 4.38 -1.16
CA THR A 360 3.55 4.98 -2.34
C THR A 360 3.77 6.49 -2.23
N CYS A 361 3.00 7.19 -1.39
CA CYS A 361 3.25 8.60 -1.07
C CYS A 361 4.60 8.83 -0.34
N VAL A 362 5.11 7.82 0.38
CA VAL A 362 6.38 7.86 1.10
C VAL A 362 7.58 7.69 0.14
N ASP A 363 7.40 7.08 -1.02
CA ASP A 363 8.49 6.83 -1.99
C ASP A 363 9.22 8.13 -2.39
N ARG A 364 8.51 9.27 -2.40
CA ARG A 364 9.10 10.59 -2.70
C ARG A 364 9.95 11.15 -1.55
N PHE A 365 9.65 10.79 -0.31
CA PHE A 365 10.44 11.15 0.87
C PHE A 365 11.69 10.25 0.99
N CYS A 366 11.57 8.99 0.59
CA CYS A 366 12.61 7.97 0.66
C CYS A 366 13.36 7.70 -0.66
N VAL A 367 13.36 8.63 -1.64
CA VAL A 367 14.01 8.42 -2.96
C VAL A 367 15.47 7.95 -2.82
N VAL A 368 16.21 8.55 -1.88
CA VAL A 368 17.62 8.24 -1.60
C VAL A 368 17.79 6.78 -1.15
N VAL A 369 16.91 6.31 -0.26
CA VAL A 369 17.00 5.04 0.48
C VAL A 369 16.34 3.87 -0.25
N PHE A 370 15.27 4.15 -0.99
CA PHE A 370 14.57 3.15 -1.78
C PHE A 370 15.16 2.99 -3.18
N ALA A 371 15.95 3.95 -3.68
CA ALA A 371 16.74 3.77 -4.91
C ALA A 371 15.95 3.46 -6.22
N GLY A 372 14.61 3.54 -6.17
CA GLY A 372 13.65 3.11 -7.20
C GLY A 372 12.80 1.88 -6.82
N ASN A 373 13.17 1.17 -5.76
CA ASN A 373 12.52 -0.05 -5.24
C ASN A 373 11.54 0.23 -4.08
N GLY A 374 10.92 1.41 -4.04
CA GLY A 374 9.97 1.79 -2.97
C GLY A 374 8.68 0.97 -2.92
N PHE A 375 7.74 1.39 -2.08
CA PHE A 375 6.43 0.76 -1.92
C PHE A 375 5.65 0.70 -3.25
N GLY A 376 5.88 1.62 -4.18
CA GLY A 376 5.30 1.62 -5.53
C GLY A 376 5.88 0.55 -6.44
N THR A 377 7.11 0.09 -6.20
CA THR A 377 7.70 -1.06 -6.90
C THR A 377 7.26 -2.36 -6.25
N LEU A 378 7.21 -2.42 -4.92
CA LEU A 378 6.61 -3.52 -4.14
C LEU A 378 5.16 -3.77 -4.60
N TYR A 379 4.31 -2.74 -4.60
CA TYR A 379 2.93 -2.84 -5.05
C TYR A 379 2.82 -3.35 -6.49
N ARG A 380 3.59 -2.80 -7.44
CA ARG A 380 3.52 -3.18 -8.86
C ARG A 380 3.95 -4.63 -9.10
N GLN A 381 4.97 -5.10 -8.39
CA GLN A 381 5.44 -6.48 -8.44
C GLN A 381 4.33 -7.46 -8.05
N TYR A 382 3.83 -7.33 -6.81
CA TYR A 382 2.84 -8.24 -6.25
C TYR A 382 1.46 -8.10 -6.94
N GLN A 383 1.09 -6.90 -7.39
CA GLN A 383 -0.08 -6.70 -8.23
C GLN A 383 0.10 -7.37 -9.61
N GLY A 384 1.29 -7.32 -10.20
CA GLY A 384 1.61 -8.00 -11.45
C GLY A 384 1.43 -9.50 -11.34
N LYS A 385 1.94 -10.10 -10.25
CA LYS A 385 1.74 -11.52 -9.92
C LYS A 385 0.28 -11.88 -9.79
N ARG A 386 -0.47 -11.21 -8.88
CA ARG A 386 -1.91 -11.44 -8.69
C ARG A 386 -2.70 -11.30 -9.99
N ARG A 387 -2.39 -10.31 -10.84
CA ARG A 387 -3.04 -10.14 -12.16
C ARG A 387 -2.74 -11.30 -13.11
N ASN A 388 -1.53 -11.85 -13.07
CA ASN A 388 -1.16 -13.05 -13.82
C ASN A 388 -1.86 -14.31 -13.26
N GLU A 389 -1.82 -14.55 -11.95
CA GLU A 389 -2.52 -15.68 -11.32
C GLU A 389 -4.04 -15.63 -11.59
N CYS A 390 -4.69 -14.47 -11.41
CA CYS A 390 -6.08 -14.28 -11.81
C CYS A 390 -6.30 -14.54 -13.32
N ARG A 391 -5.38 -14.14 -14.19
CA ARG A 391 -5.48 -14.38 -15.65
C ARG A 391 -5.30 -15.85 -16.02
N VAL A 392 -4.40 -16.58 -15.36
CA VAL A 392 -4.23 -18.03 -15.51
C VAL A 392 -5.47 -18.76 -14.99
N ALA A 393 -6.07 -18.30 -13.89
CA ALA A 393 -7.33 -18.83 -13.37
C ALA A 393 -8.51 -18.56 -14.31
N TYR A 394 -8.67 -17.33 -14.84
CA TYR A 394 -9.69 -17.02 -15.85
C TYR A 394 -9.48 -17.82 -17.14
N LYS A 395 -8.24 -17.98 -17.61
CA LYS A 395 -7.95 -18.84 -18.76
C LYS A 395 -8.24 -20.31 -18.45
N THR A 396 -7.93 -20.78 -17.24
CA THR A 396 -8.24 -22.15 -16.77
C THR A 396 -9.74 -22.42 -16.77
N VAL A 397 -10.56 -21.47 -16.33
CA VAL A 397 -12.04 -21.54 -16.41
C VAL A 397 -12.53 -21.51 -17.86
N LEU A 398 -12.01 -20.61 -18.70
CA LEU A 398 -12.42 -20.53 -20.12
C LEU A 398 -11.96 -21.76 -20.94
N ASP A 399 -10.77 -22.29 -20.67
CA ASP A 399 -10.25 -23.54 -21.24
C ASP A 399 -11.18 -24.72 -20.83
N TYR A 400 -11.66 -24.77 -19.58
CA TYR A 400 -12.64 -25.79 -19.15
C TYR A 400 -14.02 -25.62 -19.81
N ILE A 401 -14.57 -24.40 -19.84
CA ILE A 401 -15.87 -24.10 -20.48
C ILE A 401 -15.85 -24.41 -21.98
N SER A 402 -14.73 -24.14 -22.65
CA SER A 402 -14.52 -24.45 -24.08
C SER A 402 -14.40 -25.96 -24.36
N ASN A 403 -13.95 -26.73 -23.37
CA ASN A 403 -13.90 -28.20 -23.39
C ASN A 403 -15.17 -28.85 -22.80
N GLU A 404 -16.20 -28.07 -22.46
CA GLU A 404 -17.47 -28.52 -21.87
C GLU A 404 -17.32 -29.22 -20.49
N ASP A 405 -16.19 -29.01 -19.80
CA ASP A 405 -15.92 -29.51 -18.45
C ASP A 405 -16.47 -28.56 -17.37
N TYR A 406 -17.79 -28.62 -17.21
CA TYR A 406 -18.50 -27.82 -16.21
C TYR A 406 -18.20 -28.28 -14.76
N ALA A 407 -17.73 -29.51 -14.56
CA ALA A 407 -17.40 -30.02 -13.23
C ALA A 407 -16.20 -29.27 -12.64
N ASN A 408 -15.12 -29.16 -13.41
CA ASN A 408 -13.91 -28.48 -12.99
C ASN A 408 -13.93 -26.97 -13.26
N ALA A 409 -14.75 -26.48 -14.20
CA ALA A 409 -15.01 -25.05 -14.33
C ALA A 409 -15.62 -24.46 -13.05
N ASP A 410 -16.58 -25.15 -12.41
CA ASP A 410 -17.17 -24.73 -11.14
C ASP A 410 -16.17 -24.72 -9.98
N ILE A 411 -15.29 -25.72 -9.89
CA ILE A 411 -14.22 -25.76 -8.87
C ILE A 411 -13.29 -24.55 -9.06
N ALA A 412 -12.80 -24.34 -10.29
CA ALA A 412 -11.92 -23.22 -10.62
C ALA A 412 -12.62 -21.85 -10.49
N LEU A 413 -13.96 -21.78 -10.58
CA LEU A 413 -14.74 -20.58 -10.28
C LEU A 413 -14.88 -20.35 -8.77
N SER A 414 -15.08 -21.39 -7.96
CA SER A 414 -15.12 -21.29 -6.50
C SER A 414 -13.78 -20.82 -5.92
N ASP A 415 -12.65 -21.28 -6.48
CA ASP A 415 -11.30 -20.80 -6.13
C ASP A 415 -11.07 -19.31 -6.51
N ILE A 416 -11.89 -18.76 -7.41
CA ILE A 416 -11.78 -17.38 -7.90
C ILE A 416 -12.66 -16.41 -7.11
N ASP A 417 -13.82 -16.82 -6.61
CA ASP A 417 -14.84 -15.88 -6.08
C ASP A 417 -14.41 -15.19 -4.77
N ASP A 418 -13.40 -15.72 -4.07
CA ASP A 418 -12.69 -15.08 -2.95
C ASP A 418 -11.80 -13.89 -3.39
N ASN A 419 -11.79 -13.56 -4.69
CA ASN A 419 -10.95 -12.56 -5.33
C ASN A 419 -11.79 -11.76 -6.36
N PRO A 420 -12.00 -10.44 -6.19
CA PRO A 420 -12.98 -9.70 -6.98
C PRO A 420 -12.70 -9.76 -8.48
N LEU A 421 -13.53 -10.54 -9.18
CA LEU A 421 -13.53 -10.73 -10.62
C LEU A 421 -13.53 -9.41 -11.38
N ASN A 422 -12.56 -9.21 -12.28
CA ASN A 422 -12.57 -8.09 -13.22
C ASN A 422 -13.87 -8.13 -14.04
N PRO A 423 -14.69 -7.05 -14.06
CA PRO A 423 -15.99 -7.06 -14.74
C PRO A 423 -15.95 -7.51 -16.21
N ARG A 424 -14.85 -7.23 -16.93
CA ARG A 424 -14.67 -7.71 -18.31
C ARG A 424 -14.44 -9.23 -18.39
N HIS A 425 -13.69 -9.80 -17.45
CA HIS A 425 -13.48 -11.25 -17.41
C HIS A 425 -14.70 -11.99 -16.86
N LYS A 426 -15.45 -11.40 -15.91
CA LYS A 426 -16.77 -11.93 -15.52
C LYS A 426 -17.72 -11.95 -16.72
N ALA A 427 -17.87 -10.83 -17.44
CA ALA A 427 -18.72 -10.76 -18.63
C ALA A 427 -18.29 -11.75 -19.74
N GLN A 428 -16.98 -11.94 -19.97
CA GLN A 428 -16.48 -12.94 -20.93
C GLN A 428 -16.81 -14.37 -20.50
N ILE A 429 -16.58 -14.72 -19.23
CA ILE A 429 -16.91 -16.03 -18.68
C ILE A 429 -18.43 -16.28 -18.76
N GLN A 430 -19.26 -15.29 -18.43
CA GLN A 430 -20.72 -15.38 -18.57
C GLN A 430 -21.13 -15.62 -20.03
N HIS A 431 -20.63 -14.81 -20.97
CA HIS A 431 -20.91 -14.95 -22.40
C HIS A 431 -20.48 -16.32 -22.96
N ASP A 432 -19.28 -16.77 -22.63
CA ASP A 432 -18.74 -18.02 -23.19
C ASP A 432 -19.37 -19.25 -22.51
N LEU A 433 -19.76 -19.16 -21.24
CA LEU A 433 -20.58 -20.16 -20.54
C LEU A 433 -21.98 -20.26 -21.16
N GLN A 434 -22.65 -19.13 -21.35
CA GLN A 434 -23.94 -19.05 -22.05
C GLN A 434 -23.82 -19.60 -23.48
N SER A 435 -22.79 -19.22 -24.22
CA SER A 435 -22.58 -19.67 -25.60
C SER A 435 -22.24 -21.16 -25.68
N SER A 436 -21.45 -21.70 -24.75
CA SER A 436 -21.10 -23.13 -24.71
C SER A 436 -22.32 -23.98 -24.33
N LEU A 437 -23.06 -23.61 -23.28
CA LEU A 437 -24.28 -24.30 -22.87
C LEU A 437 -25.40 -24.18 -23.93
N ASN A 438 -25.62 -23.01 -24.52
CA ASN A 438 -26.60 -22.85 -25.60
C ASN A 438 -26.19 -23.61 -26.88
N LYS A 439 -24.89 -23.69 -27.20
CA LYS A 439 -24.40 -24.53 -28.30
C LYS A 439 -24.63 -26.02 -28.00
N LEU A 440 -24.32 -26.47 -26.78
CA LEU A 440 -24.47 -27.86 -26.34
C LEU A 440 -25.95 -28.29 -26.31
N MET A 441 -26.82 -27.44 -25.78
CA MET A 441 -28.27 -27.63 -25.81
C MET A 441 -28.81 -27.69 -27.24
N ASN A 442 -28.41 -26.77 -28.12
CA ASN A 442 -28.87 -26.76 -29.52
C ASN A 442 -28.29 -27.91 -30.36
N ASN A 443 -27.03 -28.31 -30.13
CA ASN A 443 -26.46 -29.51 -30.75
C ASN A 443 -27.26 -30.76 -30.35
N THR A 444 -27.52 -30.91 -29.05
CA THR A 444 -28.33 -32.02 -28.52
C THR A 444 -29.76 -32.01 -29.08
N LYS A 445 -30.43 -30.84 -29.16
CA LYS A 445 -31.73 -30.71 -29.84
C LYS A 445 -31.64 -31.11 -31.33
N SER A 446 -30.56 -30.74 -32.02
CA SER A 446 -30.33 -31.09 -33.43
C SER A 446 -30.12 -32.60 -33.62
N ILE A 447 -29.35 -33.25 -32.75
CA ILE A 447 -29.10 -34.71 -32.79
C ILE A 447 -30.36 -35.49 -32.42
N VAL A 448 -31.10 -35.04 -31.40
CA VAL A 448 -32.41 -35.61 -31.05
C VAL A 448 -33.40 -35.48 -32.22
N ASN A 449 -33.48 -34.32 -32.87
CA ASN A 449 -34.34 -34.13 -34.04
C ASN A 449 -33.85 -34.92 -35.27
N TRP A 450 -32.56 -35.19 -35.41
CA TRP A 450 -32.01 -36.05 -36.47
C TRP A 450 -32.47 -37.52 -36.33
N LEU A 451 -32.82 -37.98 -35.13
CA LEU A 451 -33.38 -39.32 -34.92
C LEU A 451 -34.84 -39.46 -35.41
N ASP A 452 -35.55 -38.37 -35.69
CA ASP A 452 -36.96 -38.38 -36.12
C ASP A 452 -37.13 -39.10 -37.47
N GLY A 453 -37.82 -40.25 -37.46
CA GLY A 453 -37.97 -41.13 -38.64
C GLY A 453 -36.74 -41.97 -39.02
N LYS A 454 -35.68 -41.94 -38.20
CA LYS A 454 -34.43 -42.73 -38.37
C LYS A 454 -34.16 -43.71 -37.23
N ILE A 455 -34.76 -43.48 -36.06
CA ILE A 455 -34.47 -44.19 -34.80
C ILE A 455 -34.66 -45.71 -34.88
N GLU A 456 -35.57 -46.17 -35.75
CA GLU A 456 -35.87 -47.58 -35.99
C GLU A 456 -35.08 -48.22 -37.15
N ARG A 457 -34.47 -47.41 -38.04
CA ARG A 457 -33.92 -47.86 -39.35
C ARG A 457 -32.40 -47.91 -39.45
N GLU A 458 -31.70 -46.99 -38.80
CA GLU A 458 -30.24 -46.88 -38.92
C GLU A 458 -29.53 -47.63 -37.78
N GLU A 459 -28.69 -48.62 -38.12
CA GLU A 459 -28.03 -49.49 -37.13
C GLU A 459 -27.09 -48.74 -36.19
N ASP A 460 -26.46 -47.66 -36.68
CA ASP A 460 -25.39 -46.91 -36.03
C ASP A 460 -25.86 -45.66 -35.26
N ASN A 461 -27.17 -45.58 -34.97
CA ASN A 461 -27.76 -44.58 -34.06
C ASN A 461 -27.09 -44.55 -32.67
N ARG A 462 -26.31 -45.58 -32.32
CA ARG A 462 -25.56 -45.73 -31.06
C ARG A 462 -24.57 -44.59 -30.82
N SER A 463 -23.91 -44.08 -31.86
CA SER A 463 -23.01 -42.92 -31.77
C SER A 463 -23.75 -41.68 -31.27
N GLN A 464 -24.88 -41.37 -31.92
CA GLN A 464 -25.73 -40.21 -31.63
C GLN A 464 -26.42 -40.33 -30.26
N ILE A 465 -26.87 -41.53 -29.87
CA ILE A 465 -27.48 -41.81 -28.56
C ILE A 465 -26.45 -41.69 -27.43
N LYS A 466 -25.18 -42.06 -27.68
CA LYS A 466 -24.07 -41.82 -26.74
C LYS A 466 -23.82 -40.32 -26.58
N GLU A 467 -23.70 -39.56 -27.68
CA GLU A 467 -23.49 -38.12 -27.65
C GLU A 467 -24.63 -37.36 -26.94
N ILE A 468 -25.90 -37.76 -27.18
CA ILE A 468 -27.06 -37.21 -26.44
C ILE A 468 -26.90 -37.41 -24.92
N LYS A 469 -26.50 -38.60 -24.46
CA LYS A 469 -26.29 -38.86 -23.03
C LYS A 469 -25.15 -38.03 -22.46
N GLU A 470 -23.99 -38.03 -23.10
CA GLU A 470 -22.82 -37.29 -22.65
C GLU A 470 -23.10 -35.78 -22.58
N ASN A 471 -23.89 -35.25 -23.52
CA ASN A 471 -24.30 -33.84 -23.50
C ASN A 471 -25.35 -33.55 -22.41
N ILE A 472 -26.33 -34.43 -22.19
CA ILE A 472 -27.29 -34.27 -21.08
C ILE A 472 -26.57 -34.36 -19.73
N ASP A 473 -25.60 -35.27 -19.54
CA ASP A 473 -24.84 -35.38 -18.29
C ASP A 473 -23.94 -34.17 -18.04
N LYS A 474 -23.26 -33.63 -19.07
CA LYS A 474 -22.56 -32.33 -19.00
C LYS A 474 -23.51 -31.20 -18.55
N ILE A 475 -24.72 -31.14 -19.13
CA ILE A 475 -25.74 -30.15 -18.80
C ILE A 475 -26.26 -30.33 -17.35
N ARG A 476 -26.50 -31.57 -16.92
CA ARG A 476 -26.90 -31.91 -15.54
C ARG A 476 -25.80 -31.58 -14.55
N ILE A 477 -24.53 -31.76 -14.89
CA ILE A 477 -23.39 -31.31 -14.08
C ILE A 477 -23.48 -29.79 -13.90
N ALA A 478 -23.56 -29.02 -14.99
CA ALA A 478 -23.68 -27.55 -14.94
C ALA A 478 -24.89 -27.08 -14.10
N LEU A 479 -26.05 -27.72 -14.25
CA LEU A 479 -27.29 -27.41 -13.52
C LEU A 479 -27.14 -27.61 -12.00
N ASN A 480 -26.33 -28.58 -11.56
CA ASN A 480 -26.08 -28.88 -10.15
C ASN A 480 -24.91 -28.09 -9.54
N LYS A 481 -24.29 -27.16 -10.28
CA LYS A 481 -23.13 -26.38 -9.83
C LYS A 481 -23.52 -24.92 -9.52
N HIS A 482 -23.42 -24.53 -8.25
CA HIS A 482 -23.94 -23.26 -7.75
C HIS A 482 -23.23 -22.04 -8.37
N SER A 483 -21.89 -22.08 -8.45
CA SER A 483 -21.06 -20.99 -9.00
C SER A 483 -21.27 -20.81 -10.50
N ILE A 484 -21.58 -21.89 -11.22
CA ILE A 484 -21.98 -21.85 -12.64
C ILE A 484 -23.38 -21.24 -12.78
N MET A 485 -24.35 -21.71 -12.00
CA MET A 485 -25.73 -21.25 -12.09
C MET A 485 -25.87 -19.75 -11.79
N ASP A 486 -25.11 -19.20 -10.83
CA ASP A 486 -25.13 -17.77 -10.46
C ASP A 486 -24.38 -16.84 -11.42
N LEU A 487 -23.75 -17.37 -12.46
CA LEU A 487 -23.22 -16.59 -13.59
C LEU A 487 -24.21 -16.47 -14.76
N LEU A 488 -25.23 -17.31 -14.83
CA LEU A 488 -26.22 -17.31 -15.90
C LEU A 488 -27.29 -16.22 -15.72
N ASP A 489 -27.80 -15.71 -16.83
CA ASP A 489 -29.01 -14.89 -16.85
C ASP A 489 -30.26 -15.74 -16.59
N SER A 490 -31.38 -15.10 -16.26
CA SER A 490 -32.64 -15.81 -15.98
C SER A 490 -33.17 -16.62 -17.17
N GLY A 491 -32.98 -16.17 -18.41
CA GLY A 491 -33.43 -16.91 -19.60
C GLY A 491 -32.68 -18.21 -19.78
N THR A 492 -31.35 -18.16 -19.87
CA THR A 492 -30.52 -19.38 -20.01
C THR A 492 -30.68 -20.30 -18.78
N ARG A 493 -30.87 -19.75 -17.57
CA ARG A 493 -31.14 -20.51 -16.35
C ARG A 493 -32.49 -21.26 -16.41
N ASP A 494 -33.56 -20.59 -16.85
CA ASP A 494 -34.89 -21.19 -16.98
C ASP A 494 -34.91 -22.24 -18.11
N ASP A 495 -34.22 -21.98 -19.24
CA ASP A 495 -34.06 -22.94 -20.33
C ASP A 495 -33.33 -24.20 -19.85
N LEU A 496 -32.22 -24.07 -19.12
CA LEU A 496 -31.48 -25.21 -18.55
C LEU A 496 -32.30 -26.03 -17.54
N GLN A 497 -33.12 -25.37 -16.71
CA GLN A 497 -34.02 -26.06 -15.78
C GLN A 497 -35.13 -26.84 -16.50
N ASN A 498 -35.56 -26.39 -17.68
CA ASN A 498 -36.59 -27.06 -18.48
C ASN A 498 -36.03 -28.05 -19.52
N PHE A 499 -34.74 -27.95 -19.87
CA PHE A 499 -34.10 -28.69 -20.96
C PHE A 499 -34.26 -30.21 -20.84
N ASP A 500 -34.01 -30.76 -19.65
CA ASP A 500 -34.13 -32.21 -19.35
C ASP A 500 -35.55 -32.72 -19.63
N LYS A 501 -36.57 -31.89 -19.36
CA LYS A 501 -37.98 -32.17 -19.64
C LYS A 501 -38.32 -32.00 -21.12
N GLU A 502 -37.83 -30.94 -21.77
CA GLU A 502 -38.05 -30.68 -23.20
C GLU A 502 -37.49 -31.81 -24.06
N ILE A 503 -36.25 -32.24 -23.79
CA ILE A 503 -35.61 -33.36 -24.50
C ILE A 503 -36.35 -34.69 -24.23
N ASN A 504 -36.76 -34.97 -22.99
CA ASN A 504 -37.58 -36.14 -22.65
C ASN A 504 -38.94 -36.12 -23.41
N GLU A 505 -39.57 -34.95 -23.54
CA GLU A 505 -40.79 -34.79 -24.34
C GLU A 505 -40.57 -35.00 -25.84
N ILE A 506 -39.47 -34.49 -26.41
CA ILE A 506 -39.15 -34.67 -27.84
C ILE A 506 -38.79 -36.14 -28.13
N LEU A 507 -37.89 -36.73 -27.35
CA LEU A 507 -37.53 -38.15 -27.45
C LEU A 507 -38.76 -39.05 -27.30
N SER A 508 -39.65 -38.76 -26.35
CA SER A 508 -40.90 -39.51 -26.19
C SER A 508 -41.80 -39.44 -27.42
N LYS A 509 -41.90 -38.28 -28.09
CA LYS A 509 -42.68 -38.10 -29.33
C LYS A 509 -42.05 -38.88 -30.50
N ILE A 510 -40.73 -38.85 -30.64
CA ILE A 510 -39.99 -39.59 -31.68
C ILE A 510 -40.11 -41.11 -31.46
N ILE A 511 -39.93 -41.59 -30.22
CA ILE A 511 -40.06 -43.01 -29.86
C ILE A 511 -41.49 -43.51 -30.11
N LEU A 512 -42.53 -42.71 -29.81
CA LEU A 512 -43.92 -43.08 -30.12
C LEU A 512 -44.15 -43.26 -31.63
N ARG A 513 -43.67 -42.33 -32.48
CA ARG A 513 -43.77 -42.47 -33.95
C ARG A 513 -43.01 -43.69 -34.49
N GLY A 514 -41.84 -43.98 -33.93
CA GLY A 514 -41.08 -45.19 -34.30
C GLY A 514 -41.83 -46.48 -33.95
N LEU A 515 -42.50 -46.52 -32.78
CA LEU A 515 -43.39 -47.62 -32.39
C LEU A 515 -44.63 -47.72 -33.30
N GLU A 516 -45.20 -46.60 -33.74
CA GLU A 516 -46.29 -46.57 -34.74
C GLU A 516 -45.81 -47.09 -36.11
N SER A 517 -44.57 -46.81 -36.52
CA SER A 517 -43.99 -47.37 -37.76
C SER A 517 -43.76 -48.89 -37.65
N ILE A 518 -43.38 -49.41 -36.48
CA ILE A 518 -43.25 -50.86 -36.24
C ILE A 518 -44.61 -51.54 -36.30
N GLU A 519 -45.66 -50.93 -35.73
CA GLU A 519 -47.04 -51.44 -35.81
C GLU A 519 -47.49 -51.59 -37.27
N ALA A 520 -47.11 -50.66 -38.14
CA ALA A 520 -47.35 -50.76 -39.59
C ALA A 520 -46.48 -51.82 -40.31
N PHE A 521 -45.24 -52.08 -39.85
CA PHE A 521 -44.41 -53.17 -40.40
C PHE A 521 -44.93 -54.58 -40.04
N MET A 522 -45.51 -54.74 -38.84
CA MET A 522 -46.18 -55.98 -38.41
C MET A 522 -47.32 -56.36 -39.36
N ASP A 523 -48.17 -55.40 -39.70
CA ASP A 523 -49.37 -55.62 -40.52
C ASP A 523 -49.03 -55.92 -42.00
N ALA A 524 -47.77 -55.74 -42.41
CA ALA A 524 -47.27 -55.91 -43.78
C ALA A 524 -46.48 -57.22 -44.03
N ASP A 525 -46.44 -58.15 -43.06
CA ASP A 525 -45.60 -59.36 -43.10
C ASP A 525 -44.09 -59.01 -43.40
N SER A 526 -43.58 -57.91 -42.82
CA SER A 526 -42.20 -57.41 -43.00
C SER A 526 -41.38 -57.56 -41.71
N PHE A 527 -40.91 -58.78 -41.50
CA PHE A 527 -40.49 -59.25 -40.17
C PHE A 527 -39.10 -58.74 -39.76
N SER A 528 -38.19 -58.49 -40.71
CA SER A 528 -36.84 -57.99 -40.40
C SER A 528 -36.94 -56.57 -39.86
N GLU A 529 -37.71 -55.72 -40.55
CA GLU A 529 -37.96 -54.33 -40.20
C GLU A 529 -38.77 -54.22 -38.90
N THR A 530 -39.68 -55.18 -38.66
CA THR A 530 -40.42 -55.30 -37.40
C THR A 530 -39.51 -55.64 -36.21
N GLU A 531 -38.73 -56.70 -36.30
CA GLU A 531 -37.90 -57.16 -35.17
C GLU A 531 -36.64 -56.32 -34.99
N GLN A 532 -35.93 -55.97 -36.05
CA GLN A 532 -34.75 -55.10 -35.97
C GLN A 532 -35.16 -53.67 -35.58
N GLY A 533 -36.31 -53.17 -36.04
CA GLY A 533 -36.91 -51.93 -35.53
C GLY A 533 -37.25 -52.00 -34.05
N MET A 534 -37.90 -53.08 -33.59
CA MET A 534 -38.27 -53.26 -32.18
C MET A 534 -37.08 -53.53 -31.27
N GLU A 535 -36.02 -54.19 -31.77
CA GLU A 535 -34.75 -54.36 -31.07
C GLU A 535 -33.97 -53.06 -31.02
N ASN A 536 -33.90 -52.30 -32.12
CA ASN A 536 -33.35 -50.94 -32.15
C ASN A 536 -34.06 -50.05 -31.13
N LEU A 537 -35.39 -50.00 -31.11
CA LEU A 537 -36.14 -49.18 -30.16
C LEU A 537 -36.11 -49.71 -28.72
N SER A 538 -36.03 -51.02 -28.50
CA SER A 538 -35.82 -51.59 -27.16
C SER A 538 -34.38 -51.35 -26.64
N ARG A 539 -33.39 -51.30 -27.54
CA ARG A 539 -31.99 -50.91 -27.28
C ARG A 539 -31.92 -49.42 -26.95
N VAL A 540 -32.54 -48.55 -27.75
CA VAL A 540 -32.73 -47.11 -27.50
C VAL A 540 -33.37 -46.87 -26.13
N GLN A 541 -34.48 -47.54 -25.81
CA GLN A 541 -35.15 -47.40 -24.51
C GLN A 541 -34.27 -47.86 -23.34
N ARG A 542 -33.55 -48.98 -23.49
CA ARG A 542 -32.61 -49.49 -22.48
C ARG A 542 -31.41 -48.56 -22.29
N GLU A 543 -30.95 -47.95 -23.38
CA GLU A 543 -29.83 -47.02 -23.37
C GLU A 543 -30.19 -45.63 -22.85
N LEU A 544 -31.41 -45.14 -23.08
CA LEU A 544 -31.96 -43.88 -22.55
C LEU A 544 -32.71 -44.06 -21.22
N ALA A 545 -32.60 -45.23 -20.59
CA ALA A 545 -33.20 -45.51 -19.28
C ALA A 545 -32.60 -44.55 -18.22
N GLY A 546 -33.46 -43.80 -17.54
CA GLY A 546 -33.06 -42.72 -16.61
C GLY A 546 -33.00 -41.31 -17.24
N TYR A 547 -33.19 -41.20 -18.56
CA TYR A 547 -33.24 -39.93 -19.31
C TYR A 547 -34.63 -39.72 -19.95
N CYS A 548 -35.23 -40.78 -20.48
CA CYS A 548 -36.59 -40.78 -21.02
C CYS A 548 -37.50 -41.68 -20.18
N THR A 549 -38.65 -41.17 -19.73
CA THR A 549 -39.51 -41.83 -18.71
C THR A 549 -41.02 -41.71 -19.00
N SER A 550 -41.42 -41.56 -20.26
CA SER A 550 -42.83 -41.49 -20.63
C SER A 550 -43.59 -42.80 -20.36
N LYS A 551 -44.70 -42.70 -19.64
CA LYS A 551 -45.61 -43.81 -19.34
C LYS A 551 -46.29 -44.36 -20.59
N SER A 552 -46.69 -43.50 -21.54
CA SER A 552 -47.34 -43.93 -22.78
C SER A 552 -46.37 -44.60 -23.76
N VAL A 553 -45.09 -44.18 -23.77
CA VAL A 553 -44.02 -44.89 -24.49
C VAL A 553 -43.88 -46.33 -23.97
N ASN A 554 -43.85 -46.50 -22.65
CA ASN A 554 -43.71 -47.83 -22.04
C ASN A 554 -44.96 -48.69 -22.30
N GLU A 555 -46.17 -48.15 -22.11
CA GLU A 555 -47.42 -48.88 -22.33
C GLU A 555 -47.59 -49.32 -23.80
N LYS A 556 -47.33 -48.44 -24.77
CA LYS A 556 -47.37 -48.79 -26.20
C LYS A 556 -46.28 -49.80 -26.57
N CYS A 557 -45.10 -49.70 -25.95
CA CYS A 557 -43.99 -50.63 -26.16
C CYS A 557 -44.30 -52.03 -25.62
N GLU A 558 -44.87 -52.19 -24.42
CA GLU A 558 -45.26 -53.51 -23.91
C GLU A 558 -46.35 -54.15 -24.77
N VAL A 559 -47.38 -53.40 -25.18
CA VAL A 559 -48.44 -53.90 -26.07
C VAL A 559 -47.89 -54.41 -27.40
N LEU A 560 -46.97 -53.66 -28.02
CA LEU A 560 -46.30 -54.10 -29.25
C LEU A 560 -45.34 -55.27 -28.99
N ARG A 561 -44.66 -55.31 -27.84
CA ARG A 561 -43.78 -56.42 -27.44
C ARG A 561 -44.57 -57.71 -27.26
N GLU A 562 -45.74 -57.67 -26.63
CA GLU A 562 -46.67 -58.81 -26.57
C GLU A 562 -47.13 -59.25 -27.97
N ARG A 563 -47.36 -58.31 -28.88
CA ARG A 563 -47.69 -58.61 -30.28
C ARG A 563 -46.52 -59.30 -31.01
N VAL A 564 -45.27 -58.83 -30.88
CA VAL A 564 -44.06 -59.54 -31.38
C VAL A 564 -43.88 -60.90 -30.69
N ASN A 565 -44.22 -61.04 -29.41
CA ASN A 565 -44.13 -62.32 -28.69
C ASN A 565 -45.07 -63.38 -29.28
N CYS A 566 -46.21 -62.97 -29.87
CA CYS A 566 -47.25 -63.87 -30.38
C CYS A 566 -47.19 -64.11 -31.91
N ILE A 567 -46.41 -63.32 -32.66
CA ILE A 567 -46.42 -63.26 -34.14
C ILE A 567 -46.15 -64.62 -34.82
N VAL A 568 -45.31 -65.47 -34.21
CA VAL A 568 -44.97 -66.83 -34.68
C VAL A 568 -46.21 -67.72 -34.79
N SER A 569 -47.11 -67.63 -33.81
CA SER A 569 -48.32 -68.45 -33.70
C SER A 569 -49.35 -68.18 -34.79
N GLU A 570 -49.31 -66.99 -35.40
CA GLU A 570 -50.19 -66.61 -36.51
C GLU A 570 -49.59 -67.03 -37.85
N ILE A 571 -48.27 -66.90 -37.99
CA ILE A 571 -47.51 -67.31 -39.18
C ILE A 571 -47.54 -68.83 -39.38
N LEU A 572 -47.34 -69.60 -38.32
CA LEU A 572 -47.43 -71.07 -38.33
C LEU A 572 -48.82 -71.58 -38.75
N LYS A 573 -49.89 -70.80 -38.55
CA LYS A 573 -51.24 -71.14 -38.99
C LYS A 573 -51.51 -70.89 -40.49
N LYS A 574 -50.60 -70.21 -41.22
CA LYS A 574 -50.80 -69.84 -42.64
C LYS A 574 -50.20 -70.83 -43.67
N ASN A 575 -49.22 -71.70 -43.35
CA ASN A 575 -48.41 -72.42 -44.36
C ASN A 575 -47.93 -73.84 -43.95
N ASP A 576 -48.26 -74.90 -44.73
CA ASP A 576 -47.85 -76.32 -44.50
C ASP A 576 -47.88 -77.19 -45.80
N PHE A 577 -47.20 -78.37 -45.85
CA PHE A 577 -46.93 -79.21 -47.08
C PHE A 577 -46.10 -80.53 -46.85
N ALA A 578 -45.78 -81.31 -47.93
CA ALA A 578 -45.38 -82.75 -47.91
C ALA A 578 -43.90 -83.20 -48.23
N ASP A 579 -43.46 -83.50 -49.49
CA ASP A 579 -42.43 -84.56 -49.80
C ASP A 579 -40.88 -84.30 -49.86
N VAL A 580 -40.15 -83.95 -50.97
CA VAL A 580 -38.64 -83.69 -51.02
C VAL A 580 -38.01 -82.38 -51.64
N ASP A 581 -38.62 -81.59 -52.57
CA ASP A 581 -38.29 -80.13 -52.82
C ASP A 581 -39.42 -79.15 -52.44
N ASN A 582 -39.36 -78.68 -51.19
CA ASN A 582 -39.75 -77.35 -50.73
C ASN A 582 -39.00 -76.79 -49.51
N TYR A 583 -38.44 -77.59 -48.61
CA TYR A 583 -37.45 -78.58 -48.98
C TYR A 583 -37.77 -80.09 -48.86
N SER A 584 -38.97 -80.71 -49.00
CA SER A 584 -40.43 -80.38 -48.87
C SER A 584 -41.30 -80.69 -50.14
N VAL A 585 -42.56 -80.27 -50.33
CA VAL A 585 -43.14 -80.14 -51.72
C VAL A 585 -44.08 -78.94 -51.99
N ASN A 586 -44.62 -78.26 -50.97
CA ASN A 586 -45.63 -77.11 -51.07
C ASN A 586 -44.63 -76.07 -50.37
N PRO A 587 -43.80 -75.27 -51.07
CA PRO A 587 -42.90 -74.37 -50.36
C PRO A 587 -43.70 -73.22 -49.76
N PRO A 588 -43.61 -72.98 -48.44
CA PRO A 588 -43.61 -71.61 -47.98
C PRO A 588 -42.37 -71.02 -48.64
N ARG A 589 -42.39 -70.53 -49.89
CA ARG A 589 -41.13 -70.19 -50.60
C ARG A 589 -40.72 -68.77 -50.34
N GLU A 590 -41.66 -67.85 -50.47
CA GLU A 590 -41.51 -66.48 -49.99
C GLU A 590 -41.60 -66.43 -48.47
N LEU A 591 -42.40 -67.32 -47.84
CA LEU A 591 -42.39 -67.39 -46.38
C LEU A 591 -41.09 -68.03 -45.86
N LEU A 592 -40.58 -69.16 -46.38
CA LEU A 592 -39.21 -69.60 -46.05
C LEU A 592 -38.17 -68.59 -46.49
N ALA A 593 -38.30 -67.86 -47.59
CA ALA A 593 -37.28 -66.89 -47.99
C ALA A 593 -37.28 -65.67 -47.07
N LYS A 594 -38.43 -65.12 -46.70
CA LYS A 594 -38.54 -64.09 -45.64
C LYS A 594 -38.10 -64.65 -44.30
N LEU A 595 -38.60 -65.82 -43.87
CA LEU A 595 -38.16 -66.51 -42.64
C LEU A 595 -36.67 -66.87 -42.66
N LYS A 596 -36.04 -67.10 -43.81
CA LYS A 596 -34.61 -67.44 -43.97
C LYS A 596 -33.76 -66.19 -44.08
N MET A 597 -34.27 -65.11 -44.64
CA MET A 597 -33.64 -63.79 -44.62
C MET A 597 -33.65 -63.25 -43.19
N VAL A 598 -34.80 -63.32 -42.51
CA VAL A 598 -35.04 -62.88 -41.13
C VAL A 598 -34.41 -63.82 -40.10
N ALA A 599 -34.33 -65.15 -40.36
CA ALA A 599 -33.49 -66.06 -39.57
C ALA A 599 -32.00 -65.93 -39.90
N SER A 600 -31.61 -65.51 -41.11
CA SER A 600 -30.21 -65.12 -41.41
C SER A 600 -29.82 -63.75 -40.85
N HIS A 601 -30.82 -62.94 -40.48
CA HIS A 601 -30.68 -61.76 -39.63
C HIS A 601 -31.01 -62.07 -38.15
N GLY A 602 -31.22 -63.35 -37.81
CA GLY A 602 -30.99 -63.90 -36.47
C GLY A 602 -32.20 -64.28 -35.62
N SER A 603 -33.45 -64.02 -36.02
CA SER A 603 -34.57 -64.18 -35.06
C SER A 603 -34.87 -65.63 -34.66
N PRO A 604 -34.83 -65.98 -33.35
CA PRO A 604 -35.20 -67.31 -32.86
C PRO A 604 -36.68 -67.66 -33.09
N ARG A 605 -37.54 -66.63 -33.14
CA ARG A 605 -39.00 -66.72 -33.22
C ARG A 605 -39.43 -67.13 -34.62
N PHE A 606 -38.89 -66.44 -35.62
CA PHE A 606 -39.10 -66.78 -37.02
C PHE A 606 -38.28 -68.02 -37.42
N THR A 607 -37.15 -68.30 -36.75
CA THR A 607 -36.44 -69.59 -36.84
C THR A 607 -37.30 -70.77 -36.37
N GLN A 608 -38.20 -70.59 -35.40
CA GLN A 608 -39.13 -71.66 -34.99
C GLN A 608 -40.11 -72.04 -36.11
N ALA A 609 -40.59 -71.05 -36.89
CA ALA A 609 -41.36 -71.30 -38.10
C ALA A 609 -40.49 -71.89 -39.23
N TYR A 610 -39.28 -71.36 -39.43
CA TYR A 610 -38.29 -71.89 -40.37
C TYR A 610 -37.97 -73.37 -40.09
N ASN A 611 -37.88 -73.79 -38.83
CA ASN A 611 -37.61 -75.19 -38.46
C ASN A 611 -38.83 -76.10 -38.62
N SER A 612 -40.07 -75.63 -38.38
CA SER A 612 -41.28 -76.35 -38.84
C SER A 612 -41.37 -76.46 -40.37
N MET A 613 -40.55 -75.66 -41.07
CA MET A 613 -40.42 -75.60 -42.53
C MET A 613 -39.03 -76.04 -43.04
N LEU A 614 -38.19 -76.56 -42.13
CA LEU A 614 -37.05 -77.45 -42.37
C LEU A 614 -37.20 -78.78 -41.61
N GLY A 615 -38.43 -79.01 -41.11
CA GLY A 615 -39.27 -80.21 -41.20
C GLY A 615 -39.28 -80.94 -42.55
N LYS A 616 -38.36 -80.53 -43.42
CA LYS A 616 -38.63 -80.03 -44.76
C LYS A 616 -37.32 -79.63 -45.48
N VAL A 617 -36.45 -80.54 -45.94
CA VAL A 617 -36.46 -82.03 -45.87
C VAL A 617 -35.21 -82.62 -46.57
N ARG A 618 -35.21 -83.95 -46.67
CA ARG A 618 -34.21 -84.91 -47.15
C ARG A 618 -33.13 -84.38 -48.09
N GLN A 619 -33.46 -83.66 -49.17
CA GLN A 619 -32.54 -83.45 -50.30
C GLN A 619 -31.16 -82.90 -49.87
N SER A 620 -31.15 -82.07 -48.82
CA SER A 620 -29.95 -81.47 -48.19
C SER A 620 -28.94 -82.48 -47.60
N PHE A 621 -29.31 -83.75 -47.40
CA PHE A 621 -28.53 -84.71 -46.61
C PHE A 621 -27.55 -85.60 -47.36
N ILE A 622 -27.76 -85.85 -48.66
CA ILE A 622 -26.75 -86.51 -49.49
C ILE A 622 -25.42 -85.75 -49.40
N LEU A 623 -25.49 -84.42 -49.44
CA LEU A 623 -24.32 -83.54 -49.50
C LEU A 623 -23.54 -83.54 -48.19
N ALA A 624 -24.20 -83.22 -47.07
CA ALA A 624 -23.50 -83.03 -45.80
C ALA A 624 -22.70 -84.28 -45.35
N ILE A 625 -23.13 -85.51 -45.70
CA ILE A 625 -22.38 -86.75 -45.39
C ILE A 625 -21.06 -86.85 -46.15
N SER A 626 -21.07 -86.44 -47.42
CA SER A 626 -19.85 -86.42 -48.24
C SER A 626 -18.84 -85.38 -47.74
N GLU A 627 -19.32 -84.30 -47.11
CA GLU A 627 -18.46 -83.36 -46.41
C GLU A 627 -17.86 -83.96 -45.15
N VAL A 628 -18.64 -84.62 -44.27
CA VAL A 628 -18.12 -85.25 -43.03
C VAL A 628 -16.85 -86.06 -43.32
N ARG A 629 -16.85 -86.93 -44.35
CA ARG A 629 -15.69 -87.79 -44.64
C ARG A 629 -14.40 -87.05 -45.05
N ASN A 630 -14.51 -85.82 -45.58
CA ASN A 630 -13.36 -85.04 -46.09
C ASN A 630 -13.03 -83.79 -45.25
N ALA A 631 -13.98 -83.35 -44.43
CA ALA A 631 -13.88 -82.20 -43.55
C ALA A 631 -12.92 -82.42 -42.38
N SER A 632 -12.64 -81.37 -41.62
CA SER A 632 -11.79 -81.40 -40.43
C SER A 632 -12.40 -82.18 -39.25
N LEU A 633 -11.64 -82.36 -38.17
CA LEU A 633 -11.97 -83.28 -37.07
C LEU A 633 -13.32 -82.96 -36.39
N HIS A 634 -13.57 -81.67 -36.22
CA HIS A 634 -14.67 -81.10 -35.46
C HIS A 634 -15.93 -80.91 -36.33
N GLU A 635 -15.74 -80.53 -37.60
CA GLU A 635 -16.76 -80.46 -38.64
C GLU A 635 -17.42 -81.83 -38.80
N ARG A 636 -16.63 -82.92 -38.71
CA ARG A 636 -17.17 -84.28 -38.66
C ARG A 636 -18.23 -84.40 -37.57
N CYS A 637 -17.88 -84.09 -36.33
CA CYS A 637 -18.73 -84.27 -35.15
C CYS A 637 -20.03 -83.46 -35.21
N ILE A 638 -19.98 -82.23 -35.73
CA ILE A 638 -21.15 -81.35 -35.82
C ILE A 638 -22.01 -81.64 -37.04
N LYS A 639 -21.40 -81.82 -38.23
CA LYS A 639 -22.15 -82.21 -39.42
C LYS A 639 -22.87 -83.53 -39.15
N ILE A 640 -22.21 -84.52 -38.52
CA ILE A 640 -22.83 -85.76 -37.99
C ILE A 640 -24.13 -85.52 -37.20
N ARG A 641 -24.18 -84.56 -36.28
CA ARG A 641 -25.39 -84.32 -35.46
C ARG A 641 -26.47 -83.59 -36.25
N SER A 642 -26.11 -82.60 -37.07
CA SER A 642 -27.08 -81.99 -38.00
C SER A 642 -27.70 -83.05 -38.90
N LEU A 643 -26.87 -83.99 -39.38
CA LEU A 643 -27.18 -85.15 -40.20
C LEU A 643 -27.95 -86.26 -39.49
N ASN A 644 -28.00 -86.31 -38.16
CA ASN A 644 -28.72 -87.35 -37.42
C ASN A 644 -30.04 -86.86 -36.80
N TYR A 645 -30.25 -85.53 -36.71
CA TYR A 645 -31.50 -84.97 -36.19
C TYR A 645 -32.40 -84.41 -37.27
N ALA A 646 -31.86 -83.55 -38.14
CA ALA A 646 -32.68 -83.03 -39.22
C ALA A 646 -33.22 -84.22 -40.03
N LEU A 647 -32.48 -85.34 -40.11
CA LEU A 647 -32.84 -86.74 -40.39
C LEU A 647 -34.31 -87.12 -40.15
N TYR A 648 -34.92 -86.66 -39.07
CA TYR A 648 -36.31 -86.95 -38.70
C TYR A 648 -37.33 -86.05 -39.38
N PHE A 649 -36.96 -84.79 -39.47
CA PHE A 649 -37.53 -83.74 -40.31
C PHE A 649 -37.02 -83.84 -41.75
N LEU A 650 -36.40 -84.97 -42.05
CA LEU A 650 -35.96 -85.46 -43.33
C LEU A 650 -36.44 -86.95 -43.41
N PRO A 651 -37.72 -87.29 -43.05
CA PRO A 651 -38.15 -88.57 -42.47
C PRO A 651 -38.01 -89.81 -43.37
N GLU A 652 -37.26 -90.84 -42.99
CA GLU A 652 -37.08 -92.16 -43.64
C GLU A 652 -36.03 -92.35 -44.78
N ASP A 653 -36.20 -91.95 -46.04
CA ASP A 653 -35.24 -92.44 -47.09
C ASP A 653 -33.83 -91.86 -46.97
N LEU A 654 -33.67 -90.54 -46.83
CA LEU A 654 -32.38 -89.94 -46.43
C LEU A 654 -32.17 -89.97 -44.90
N GLN A 655 -33.00 -90.73 -44.15
CA GLN A 655 -32.79 -91.04 -42.73
C GLN A 655 -32.07 -92.38 -42.53
N ILE A 656 -32.47 -93.42 -43.26
CA ILE A 656 -31.82 -94.74 -43.22
C ILE A 656 -30.46 -94.69 -43.96
N HIS A 657 -30.37 -93.92 -45.05
CA HIS A 657 -29.15 -93.82 -45.88
C HIS A 657 -27.93 -93.28 -45.11
N PHE A 658 -28.13 -92.38 -44.14
CA PHE A 658 -27.03 -91.58 -43.57
C PHE A 658 -26.64 -91.90 -42.14
N LYS A 659 -27.56 -92.46 -41.37
CA LYS A 659 -27.28 -93.02 -40.04
C LYS A 659 -26.08 -93.98 -40.06
N LEU A 660 -25.99 -94.84 -41.09
CA LEU A 660 -24.94 -95.85 -41.23
C LEU A 660 -23.54 -95.30 -41.55
N GLN A 661 -23.42 -94.09 -42.13
CA GLN A 661 -22.12 -93.45 -42.41
C GLN A 661 -21.67 -92.50 -41.29
N ILE A 662 -22.60 -92.07 -40.44
CA ILE A 662 -22.34 -91.24 -39.25
C ILE A 662 -21.61 -92.04 -38.16
N ASP A 663 -22.02 -93.29 -37.93
CA ASP A 663 -21.51 -94.11 -36.83
C ASP A 663 -20.03 -94.52 -37.03
N GLU A 664 -19.55 -94.65 -38.28
CA GLU A 664 -18.13 -94.88 -38.58
C GLU A 664 -17.27 -93.66 -38.18
N LEU A 665 -17.69 -92.46 -38.60
CA LEU A 665 -16.92 -91.23 -38.42
C LEU A 665 -16.91 -90.75 -36.96
N SER A 666 -17.97 -91.08 -36.21
CA SER A 666 -18.07 -90.84 -34.76
C SER A 666 -16.97 -91.55 -33.95
N LYS A 667 -16.36 -92.61 -34.48
CA LYS A 667 -15.35 -93.42 -33.76
C LYS A 667 -13.92 -92.88 -33.87
N LEU A 668 -13.60 -92.09 -34.91
CA LEU A 668 -12.27 -91.49 -35.11
C LEU A 668 -12.04 -90.27 -34.20
N ILE A 669 -13.09 -89.52 -33.91
CA ILE A 669 -13.01 -88.21 -33.24
C ILE A 669 -12.60 -88.35 -31.76
N THR A 670 -13.08 -89.41 -31.10
CA THR A 670 -12.88 -89.67 -29.67
C THR A 670 -11.42 -89.88 -29.26
N ASP A 671 -10.57 -90.33 -30.18
CA ASP A 671 -9.13 -90.56 -29.91
C ASP A 671 -8.30 -89.27 -30.12
N GLU A 672 -8.65 -88.41 -31.09
CA GLU A 672 -7.96 -87.13 -31.32
C GLU A 672 -8.38 -86.04 -30.30
N GLU A 673 -9.63 -85.99 -29.85
CA GLU A 673 -10.07 -85.06 -28.77
C GLU A 673 -9.24 -85.18 -27.49
N LYS A 674 -8.76 -86.40 -27.21
CA LYS A 674 -8.04 -86.73 -25.97
C LYS A 674 -6.61 -86.18 -25.95
N ALA A 675 -5.98 -86.04 -27.12
CA ALA A 675 -4.67 -85.41 -27.26
C ALA A 675 -4.75 -83.89 -27.10
N HIS A 676 -5.70 -83.25 -27.79
CA HIS A 676 -5.91 -81.80 -27.73
C HIS A 676 -6.22 -81.27 -26.32
N LYS A 677 -6.85 -82.09 -25.46
CA LYS A 677 -7.11 -81.74 -24.05
C LYS A 677 -5.82 -81.54 -23.24
N GLN A 678 -4.79 -82.37 -23.45
CA GLN A 678 -3.51 -82.24 -22.74
C GLN A 678 -2.64 -81.08 -23.25
N GLU A 679 -2.73 -80.78 -24.56
CA GLU A 679 -2.12 -79.61 -25.19
C GLU A 679 -2.70 -78.30 -24.61
N LEU A 680 -4.02 -78.28 -24.36
CA LEU A 680 -4.72 -77.15 -23.75
C LEU A 680 -4.25 -76.88 -22.31
N GLU A 681 -4.23 -77.91 -21.46
CA GLU A 681 -3.84 -77.78 -20.05
C GLU A 681 -2.37 -77.36 -19.87
N THR A 682 -1.47 -77.85 -20.72
CA THR A 682 -0.04 -77.45 -20.67
C THR A 682 0.19 -76.01 -21.12
N LEU A 683 -0.55 -75.52 -22.13
CA LEU A 683 -0.46 -74.12 -22.56
C LEU A 683 -0.99 -73.12 -21.50
N PHE A 684 -2.13 -73.41 -20.85
CA PHE A 684 -2.65 -72.53 -19.80
C PHE A 684 -1.82 -72.53 -18.51
N THR A 685 -1.11 -73.63 -18.22
CA THR A 685 -0.20 -73.71 -17.06
C THR A 685 1.01 -72.79 -17.22
N ASN A 686 1.58 -72.67 -18.42
CA ASN A 686 2.80 -71.90 -18.69
C ASN A 686 2.54 -70.45 -19.16
N MET A 687 1.27 -70.04 -19.23
CA MET A 687 0.82 -68.80 -19.90
C MET A 687 1.25 -67.49 -19.20
N ASP A 688 1.64 -67.53 -17.93
CA ASP A 688 2.21 -66.35 -17.27
C ASP A 688 3.66 -66.07 -17.72
N GLU A 689 4.38 -67.07 -18.24
CA GLU A 689 5.81 -67.00 -18.61
C GLU A 689 6.06 -66.93 -20.13
N ASP A 690 5.26 -67.61 -20.98
CA ASP A 690 5.37 -67.57 -22.45
C ASP A 690 4.24 -66.73 -23.08
N GLU A 691 4.52 -65.52 -23.58
CA GLU A 691 3.53 -64.73 -24.33
C GLU A 691 3.12 -65.39 -25.66
N HIS A 692 3.97 -66.22 -26.27
CA HIS A 692 3.59 -67.00 -27.45
C HIS A 692 2.60 -68.13 -27.10
N ALA A 693 2.41 -68.49 -25.83
CA ALA A 693 1.33 -69.39 -25.41
C ALA A 693 -0.06 -68.76 -25.65
N ILE A 694 -0.19 -67.43 -25.47
CA ILE A 694 -1.45 -66.71 -25.75
C ILE A 694 -1.76 -66.77 -27.25
N THR A 695 -0.77 -66.49 -28.11
CA THR A 695 -0.93 -66.58 -29.57
C THR A 695 -1.18 -68.02 -30.05
N LYS A 696 -0.54 -69.03 -29.45
CA LYS A 696 -0.83 -70.45 -29.71
C LYS A 696 -2.25 -70.84 -29.29
N VAL A 697 -2.73 -70.35 -28.14
CA VAL A 697 -4.13 -70.54 -27.71
C VAL A 697 -5.10 -69.80 -28.63
N GLY A 698 -4.72 -68.66 -29.19
CA GLY A 698 -5.43 -68.00 -30.31
C GLY A 698 -5.54 -68.89 -31.54
N LEU A 699 -4.42 -69.43 -32.02
CA LEU A 699 -4.39 -70.35 -33.17
C LEU A 699 -5.15 -71.66 -32.88
N LEU A 700 -5.12 -72.17 -31.64
CA LEU A 700 -5.93 -73.31 -31.23
C LEU A 700 -7.42 -72.97 -31.13
N ALA A 701 -7.81 -71.77 -30.69
CA ALA A 701 -9.20 -71.34 -30.66
C ALA A 701 -9.73 -71.05 -32.07
N GLU A 702 -8.91 -70.45 -32.94
CA GLU A 702 -9.17 -70.35 -34.38
C GLU A 702 -9.37 -71.74 -34.94
N ARG A 703 -8.50 -72.71 -34.64
CA ARG A 703 -8.61 -74.09 -35.12
C ARG A 703 -9.87 -74.79 -34.58
N TYR A 704 -10.09 -74.77 -33.27
CA TYR A 704 -11.27 -75.31 -32.58
C TYR A 704 -12.58 -74.55 -32.88
N LYS A 705 -12.58 -73.54 -33.77
CA LYS A 705 -13.78 -72.85 -34.29
C LYS A 705 -13.88 -72.86 -35.82
N LYS A 706 -12.76 -72.78 -36.57
CA LYS A 706 -12.68 -72.96 -38.04
C LYS A 706 -12.94 -74.40 -38.43
N GLU A 707 -12.35 -75.35 -37.71
CA GLU A 707 -12.66 -76.76 -37.91
C GLU A 707 -14.10 -77.08 -37.46
N ASN A 708 -14.93 -76.08 -37.11
CA ASN A 708 -16.23 -76.17 -36.42
C ASN A 708 -16.35 -77.33 -35.27
N LEU A 709 -15.29 -77.43 -32.68
CA LEU A 709 -14.95 -78.41 -31.59
C LEU A 709 -15.46 -77.89 -30.25
N ASN A 710 -16.76 -77.63 -30.21
CA ASN A 710 -17.40 -76.77 -29.21
C ASN A 710 -17.11 -77.14 -27.76
N ASP A 711 -16.89 -78.41 -27.41
CA ASP A 711 -16.63 -78.81 -26.03
C ASP A 711 -15.18 -78.47 -25.59
N LEU A 712 -14.19 -78.58 -26.49
CA LEU A 712 -12.83 -78.06 -26.23
C LEU A 712 -12.76 -76.53 -26.38
N PHE A 713 -13.49 -75.95 -27.33
CA PHE A 713 -13.58 -74.50 -27.48
C PHE A 713 -14.26 -73.83 -26.27
N ASN A 714 -15.32 -74.43 -25.70
CA ASN A 714 -15.94 -73.96 -24.47
C ASN A 714 -15.02 -74.13 -23.26
N GLN A 715 -14.26 -75.22 -23.17
CA GLN A 715 -13.26 -75.40 -22.10
C GLN A 715 -12.11 -74.37 -22.22
N LEU A 716 -11.66 -74.08 -23.45
CA LEU A 716 -10.71 -72.99 -23.73
C LEU A 716 -11.28 -71.63 -23.35
N ARG A 717 -12.56 -71.36 -23.68
CA ARG A 717 -13.27 -70.13 -23.34
C ARG A 717 -13.42 -69.96 -21.82
N GLU A 718 -13.82 -70.99 -21.10
CA GLU A 718 -13.94 -70.95 -19.63
C GLU A 718 -12.57 -70.68 -18.96
N GLN A 719 -11.50 -71.36 -19.39
CA GLN A 719 -10.15 -71.10 -18.87
C GLN A 719 -9.62 -69.70 -19.26
N SER A 720 -9.89 -69.24 -20.49
CA SER A 720 -9.54 -67.89 -20.96
C SER A 720 -10.21 -66.81 -20.13
N LEU A 721 -11.53 -66.90 -19.96
CA LEU A 721 -12.31 -65.90 -19.21
C LEU A 721 -11.92 -65.92 -17.73
N LYS A 722 -11.68 -67.09 -17.13
CA LYS A 722 -11.19 -67.21 -15.75
C LYS A 722 -9.83 -66.53 -15.56
N LYS A 723 -8.90 -66.68 -16.51
CA LYS A 723 -7.58 -66.00 -16.50
C LYS A 723 -7.71 -64.50 -16.75
N LEU A 724 -8.59 -64.08 -17.66
CA LEU A 724 -8.87 -62.67 -17.97
C LEU A 724 -9.54 -61.93 -16.81
N HIS A 725 -10.49 -62.53 -16.10
CA HIS A 725 -11.06 -61.95 -14.89
C HIS A 725 -10.01 -61.77 -13.78
N MET A 726 -9.06 -62.70 -13.64
CA MET A 726 -7.92 -62.55 -12.73
C MET A 726 -7.02 -61.38 -13.16
N TYR A 727 -6.66 -61.28 -14.44
CA TYR A 727 -5.85 -60.16 -14.94
C TYR A 727 -6.58 -58.80 -14.80
N ARG A 728 -7.89 -58.72 -15.07
CA ARG A 728 -8.71 -57.52 -14.81
C ARG A 728 -8.71 -57.12 -13.34
N THR A 729 -8.82 -58.10 -12.43
CA THR A 729 -8.75 -57.84 -10.98
C THR A 729 -7.37 -57.33 -10.58
N ASN A 730 -6.30 -57.86 -11.18
CA ASN A 730 -4.94 -57.38 -10.95
C ASN A 730 -4.74 -55.95 -11.51
N VAL A 731 -5.30 -55.60 -12.66
CA VAL A 731 -5.28 -54.21 -13.18
C VAL A 731 -5.95 -53.26 -12.19
N GLN A 732 -7.14 -53.57 -11.68
CA GLN A 732 -7.81 -52.75 -10.66
C GLN A 732 -6.89 -52.52 -9.45
N ILE A 733 -6.30 -53.60 -8.91
CA ILE A 733 -5.38 -53.54 -7.76
C ILE A 733 -4.11 -52.72 -8.06
N CYS A 734 -3.60 -52.75 -9.28
CA CYS A 734 -2.43 -51.96 -9.69
C CYS A 734 -2.78 -50.47 -9.90
N VAL A 735 -3.94 -50.15 -10.48
CA VAL A 735 -4.44 -48.77 -10.63
C VAL A 735 -4.71 -48.14 -9.26
N ASP A 736 -5.40 -48.84 -8.35
CA ASP A 736 -5.68 -48.36 -6.99
C ASP A 736 -4.40 -48.16 -6.13
N LYS A 737 -3.32 -48.89 -6.44
CA LYS A 737 -1.99 -48.72 -5.84
C LYS A 737 -1.10 -47.72 -6.58
N GLN A 738 -1.56 -47.16 -7.70
CA GLN A 738 -0.77 -46.36 -8.64
C GLN A 738 0.56 -47.04 -9.06
N ASP A 739 0.50 -48.34 -9.40
CA ASP A 739 1.58 -49.08 -10.05
C ASP A 739 1.30 -49.15 -11.56
N ILE A 740 1.70 -48.10 -12.26
CA ILE A 740 1.41 -47.91 -13.68
C ILE A 740 2.23 -48.85 -14.56
N GLN A 741 3.45 -49.21 -14.14
CA GLN A 741 4.31 -50.12 -14.88
C GLN A 741 3.74 -51.55 -14.88
N SER A 742 3.26 -52.05 -13.74
CA SER A 742 2.55 -53.35 -13.67
C SER A 742 1.21 -53.30 -14.41
N THR A 743 0.47 -52.18 -14.30
CA THR A 743 -0.79 -51.96 -15.03
C THR A 743 -0.60 -52.13 -16.53
N VAL A 744 0.33 -51.39 -17.14
CA VAL A 744 0.65 -51.48 -18.58
C VAL A 744 1.11 -52.90 -18.98
N SER A 745 1.88 -53.58 -18.13
CA SER A 745 2.32 -54.96 -18.39
C SER A 745 1.15 -55.95 -18.47
N ILE A 746 0.15 -55.82 -17.60
CA ILE A 746 -1.03 -56.70 -17.59
C ILE A 746 -2.00 -56.34 -18.73
N VAL A 747 -2.21 -55.04 -19.01
CA VAL A 747 -3.06 -54.57 -20.12
C VAL A 747 -2.54 -55.09 -21.47
N LYS A 748 -1.22 -55.15 -21.68
CA LYS A 748 -0.62 -55.78 -22.88
C LYS A 748 -1.06 -57.24 -23.05
N LYS A 749 -1.00 -58.06 -22.00
CA LYS A 749 -1.44 -59.46 -22.06
C LYS A 749 -2.94 -59.56 -22.38
N ILE A 750 -3.77 -58.72 -21.76
CA ILE A 750 -5.23 -58.67 -22.03
C ILE A 750 -5.51 -58.23 -23.49
N PHE A 751 -4.72 -57.33 -24.06
CA PHE A 751 -4.83 -56.97 -25.48
C PHE A 751 -4.42 -58.12 -26.41
N THR A 752 -3.33 -58.84 -26.12
CA THR A 752 -2.97 -60.05 -26.89
C THR A 752 -4.09 -61.08 -26.87
N PHE A 753 -4.87 -61.17 -25.78
CA PHE A 753 -6.12 -61.93 -25.74
C PHE A 753 -7.22 -61.31 -26.65
N LYS A 754 -7.48 -59.98 -26.63
CA LYS A 754 -8.42 -59.32 -27.57
C LYS A 754 -8.08 -59.65 -29.03
N GLU A 755 -6.83 -59.50 -29.44
CA GLU A 755 -6.41 -59.77 -30.83
C GLU A 755 -6.48 -61.26 -31.19
N SER A 756 -6.07 -62.15 -30.28
CA SER A 756 -5.97 -63.59 -30.55
C SER A 756 -7.29 -64.34 -30.40
N LEU A 757 -8.26 -63.79 -29.63
CA LEU A 757 -9.48 -64.50 -29.21
C LEU A 757 -10.77 -63.67 -29.26
N GLY A 758 -10.72 -62.33 -29.37
CA GLY A 758 -11.92 -61.49 -29.32
C GLY A 758 -12.90 -61.68 -30.50
N THR A 759 -12.37 -62.06 -31.67
CA THR A 759 -13.17 -62.51 -32.83
C THR A 759 -13.85 -63.86 -32.62
N TYR A 760 -13.42 -64.63 -31.61
CA TYR A 760 -13.91 -65.97 -31.34
C TYR A 760 -14.80 -66.03 -30.08
N ILE A 761 -14.48 -65.22 -29.06
CA ILE A 761 -15.11 -65.18 -27.73
C ILE A 761 -15.49 -63.72 -27.41
N PRO A 762 -16.76 -63.30 -27.56
CA PRO A 762 -17.18 -61.91 -27.35
C PRO A 762 -16.92 -61.37 -25.93
N GLU A 763 -16.98 -62.23 -24.91
CA GLU A 763 -16.75 -61.82 -23.52
C GLU A 763 -15.30 -61.37 -23.25
N VAL A 764 -14.34 -61.74 -24.12
CA VAL A 764 -12.97 -61.22 -24.06
C VAL A 764 -12.95 -59.72 -24.36
N THR A 765 -13.77 -59.28 -25.32
CA THR A 765 -13.93 -57.86 -25.68
C THR A 765 -14.60 -57.09 -24.55
N GLU A 766 -15.66 -57.62 -23.94
CA GLU A 766 -16.30 -56.98 -22.77
C GLU A 766 -15.36 -56.81 -21.57
N ILE A 767 -14.49 -57.80 -21.31
CA ILE A 767 -13.46 -57.70 -20.27
C ILE A 767 -12.38 -56.68 -20.66
N TYR A 768 -11.97 -56.64 -21.93
CA TYR A 768 -11.04 -55.63 -22.45
C TYR A 768 -11.61 -54.21 -22.31
N ASP A 769 -12.84 -53.96 -22.75
CA ASP A 769 -13.47 -52.62 -22.70
C ASP A 769 -13.59 -52.11 -21.27
N SER A 770 -13.90 -52.99 -20.32
CA SER A 770 -13.90 -52.66 -18.90
C SER A 770 -12.51 -52.36 -18.35
N VAL A 771 -11.46 -53.04 -18.81
CA VAL A 771 -10.05 -52.81 -18.41
C VAL A 771 -9.51 -51.53 -19.03
N TYR A 772 -9.87 -51.27 -20.28
CA TYR A 772 -9.59 -50.04 -21.01
C TYR A 772 -10.15 -48.82 -20.27
N THR A 773 -11.43 -48.89 -19.87
CA THR A 773 -12.10 -47.86 -19.05
C THR A 773 -11.36 -47.58 -17.72
N LEU A 774 -10.90 -48.62 -17.03
CA LEU A 774 -10.10 -48.48 -15.80
C LEU A 774 -8.72 -47.86 -16.06
N THR A 775 -8.10 -48.19 -17.20
CA THR A 775 -6.79 -47.67 -17.60
C THR A 775 -6.87 -46.18 -17.96
N ILE A 776 -7.92 -45.77 -18.66
CA ILE A 776 -8.23 -44.34 -18.92
C ILE A 776 -8.40 -43.61 -17.58
N LYS A 777 -9.23 -44.11 -16.65
CA LYS A 777 -9.42 -43.47 -15.35
C LYS A 777 -8.11 -43.29 -14.56
N GLY A 778 -7.20 -44.26 -14.64
CA GLY A 778 -5.86 -44.16 -14.06
C GLY A 778 -4.99 -43.07 -14.73
N PHE A 779 -5.08 -42.92 -16.05
CA PHE A 779 -4.42 -41.88 -16.82
C PHE A 779 -4.97 -40.48 -16.51
N SER A 780 -6.30 -40.31 -16.45
CA SER A 780 -6.98 -39.06 -16.09
C SER A 780 -6.53 -38.55 -14.72
N CYS A 781 -6.50 -39.43 -13.70
CA CYS A 781 -6.04 -39.08 -12.36
C CYS A 781 -4.57 -38.61 -12.31
N CYS A 782 -3.71 -39.15 -13.19
CA CYS A 782 -2.34 -38.64 -13.33
C CYS A 782 -2.31 -37.24 -13.98
N CYS A 783 -3.19 -36.99 -14.96
CA CYS A 783 -3.32 -35.69 -15.62
C CYS A 783 -3.90 -34.62 -14.67
N GLU A 784 -4.91 -34.95 -13.87
CA GLU A 784 -5.42 -34.12 -12.77
C GLU A 784 -4.32 -33.79 -11.76
N THR A 785 -3.52 -34.78 -11.37
CA THR A 785 -2.38 -34.58 -10.45
C THR A 785 -1.39 -33.57 -11.05
N LEU A 786 -1.00 -33.73 -12.32
CA LEU A 786 -0.08 -32.83 -13.00
C LEU A 786 -0.64 -31.41 -13.20
N ALA A 787 -1.94 -31.28 -13.47
CA ALA A 787 -2.63 -29.99 -13.58
C ALA A 787 -2.64 -29.19 -12.26
N ASN A 788 -2.59 -29.88 -11.12
CA ASN A 788 -2.60 -29.32 -9.76
C ASN A 788 -1.22 -28.91 -9.23
N ILE A 789 -0.21 -28.75 -10.09
CA ILE A 789 1.14 -28.27 -9.72
C ILE A 789 1.13 -26.91 -9.00
N SER A 790 0.18 -26.01 -9.33
CA SER A 790 0.03 -24.70 -8.69
C SER A 790 -0.58 -24.78 -7.28
N SER A 791 -1.44 -25.77 -7.00
CA SER A 791 -2.16 -25.91 -5.73
C SER A 791 -1.42 -26.79 -4.72
N THR A 792 -0.73 -27.85 -5.14
CA THR A 792 -0.05 -28.77 -4.20
C THR A 792 1.22 -28.22 -3.54
N GLU A 793 1.58 -28.87 -2.43
CA GLU A 793 2.84 -28.76 -1.70
C GLU A 793 3.79 -29.93 -1.99
N GLN A 794 3.24 -31.10 -2.29
CA GLN A 794 3.97 -32.37 -2.34
C GLN A 794 4.60 -32.58 -3.72
N THR A 795 5.78 -31.99 -3.93
CA THR A 795 6.51 -32.02 -5.21
C THR A 795 6.68 -33.44 -5.78
N GLN A 796 6.91 -34.42 -4.91
CA GLN A 796 7.07 -35.84 -5.24
C GLN A 796 5.85 -36.43 -5.96
N LEU A 797 4.62 -35.97 -5.69
CA LEU A 797 3.42 -36.44 -6.38
C LEU A 797 3.37 -35.95 -7.83
N ILE A 798 3.77 -34.71 -8.08
CA ILE A 798 3.86 -34.14 -9.44
C ILE A 798 4.98 -34.83 -10.23
N GLU A 799 6.15 -35.02 -9.62
CA GLU A 799 7.27 -35.75 -10.21
C GLU A 799 6.88 -37.19 -10.58
N LYS A 800 6.12 -37.87 -9.71
CA LYS A 800 5.61 -39.22 -9.98
C LYS A 800 4.56 -39.19 -11.11
N GLY A 801 3.53 -38.36 -11.02
CA GLY A 801 2.47 -38.25 -12.02
C GLY A 801 3.00 -37.91 -13.42
N PHE A 802 3.98 -37.00 -13.51
CA PHE A 802 4.72 -36.72 -14.76
C PHE A 802 5.42 -37.98 -15.29
N SER A 803 6.11 -38.73 -14.43
CA SER A 803 6.82 -39.96 -14.81
C SER A 803 5.85 -41.07 -15.26
N ASP A 804 4.72 -41.22 -14.57
CA ASP A 804 3.67 -42.19 -14.86
C ASP A 804 2.96 -41.90 -16.20
N ILE A 805 2.69 -40.62 -16.50
CA ILE A 805 2.19 -40.21 -17.83
C ILE A 805 3.20 -40.56 -18.94
N LEU A 806 4.51 -40.39 -18.69
CA LEU A 806 5.54 -40.81 -19.66
C LEU A 806 5.60 -42.34 -19.87
N VAL A 807 5.14 -43.15 -18.91
CA VAL A 807 4.96 -44.61 -19.09
C VAL A 807 3.75 -44.89 -19.97
N TYR A 808 2.60 -44.26 -19.70
CA TYR A 808 1.40 -44.39 -20.52
C TYR A 808 1.60 -43.92 -21.98
N LEU A 809 2.31 -42.81 -22.20
CA LEU A 809 2.57 -42.31 -23.56
C LEU A 809 3.51 -43.22 -24.35
N LYS A 810 4.55 -43.80 -23.71
CA LYS A 810 5.40 -44.82 -24.35
C LYS A 810 4.60 -46.08 -24.70
N PHE A 811 3.61 -46.44 -23.88
CA PHE A 811 2.70 -47.54 -24.20
C PHE A 811 1.86 -47.19 -25.44
N SER A 812 1.21 -46.03 -25.47
CA SER A 812 0.44 -45.51 -26.63
C SER A 812 1.27 -45.44 -27.92
N ASP A 813 2.49 -44.86 -27.89
CA ASP A 813 3.43 -44.84 -29.04
C ASP A 813 3.77 -46.25 -29.58
N THR A 814 3.69 -47.28 -28.73
CA THR A 814 3.91 -48.69 -29.11
C THR A 814 2.65 -49.35 -29.69
N PHE A 815 1.47 -48.81 -29.37
CA PHE A 815 0.15 -49.43 -29.57
C PHE A 815 -0.61 -48.84 -30.77
N ASN A 816 -0.55 -47.51 -30.94
CA ASN A 816 -1.29 -46.72 -31.95
C ASN A 816 -0.82 -46.95 -33.41
N LYS A 817 -0.22 -48.11 -33.71
CA LYS A 817 0.02 -48.61 -35.08
C LYS A 817 -1.15 -49.46 -35.60
N ARG A 818 -2.30 -49.45 -34.91
CA ARG A 818 -3.48 -50.28 -35.16
C ARG A 818 -4.81 -49.53 -34.92
N ASP A 819 -4.82 -48.24 -35.31
CA ASP A 819 -6.02 -47.41 -35.57
C ASP A 819 -7.06 -47.18 -34.43
N GLU A 820 -6.82 -47.60 -33.18
CA GLU A 820 -7.59 -47.19 -32.00
C GLU A 820 -6.88 -46.04 -31.24
N GLU A 821 -7.55 -44.89 -31.02
CA GLU A 821 -7.08 -43.79 -30.16
C GLU A 821 -7.21 -44.18 -28.67
N PHE A 822 -6.09 -44.50 -28.02
CA PHE A 822 -6.09 -45.18 -26.72
C PHE A 822 -6.32 -44.29 -25.47
N PHE A 823 -6.14 -42.96 -25.58
CA PHE A 823 -6.23 -42.03 -24.43
C PHE A 823 -6.82 -40.67 -24.85
N PRO A 824 -7.55 -39.97 -23.95
CA PRO A 824 -8.13 -38.66 -24.24
C PRO A 824 -7.04 -37.57 -24.37
N GLU A 825 -6.81 -37.09 -25.60
CA GLU A 825 -5.78 -36.08 -25.90
C GLU A 825 -5.98 -34.76 -25.14
N ASN A 826 -7.24 -34.34 -24.97
CA ASN A 826 -7.61 -33.06 -24.34
C ASN A 826 -7.17 -32.97 -22.86
N GLU A 827 -7.32 -34.05 -22.08
CA GLU A 827 -6.94 -34.07 -20.66
C GLU A 827 -5.43 -33.91 -20.49
N LEU A 828 -4.67 -34.66 -21.29
CA LEU A 828 -3.21 -34.60 -21.34
C LEU A 828 -2.72 -33.22 -21.77
N GLN A 829 -3.30 -32.67 -22.83
CA GLN A 829 -2.94 -31.34 -23.33
C GLN A 829 -3.24 -30.27 -22.28
N ASN A 830 -4.41 -30.32 -21.62
CA ASN A 830 -4.76 -29.38 -20.55
C ASN A 830 -3.79 -29.46 -19.35
N ALA A 831 -3.40 -30.68 -18.92
CA ALA A 831 -2.45 -30.87 -17.83
C ALA A 831 -1.05 -30.30 -18.15
N PHE A 832 -0.50 -30.62 -19.32
CA PHE A 832 0.79 -30.06 -19.77
C PHE A 832 0.70 -28.55 -20.05
N GLN A 833 -0.41 -28.05 -20.58
CA GLN A 833 -0.66 -26.63 -20.81
C GLN A 833 -0.68 -25.82 -19.51
N ARG A 834 -1.14 -26.39 -18.39
CA ARG A 834 -1.14 -25.72 -17.08
C ARG A 834 0.22 -25.76 -16.39
N MET A 835 0.91 -26.89 -16.43
CA MET A 835 2.30 -26.97 -15.97
C MET A 835 3.20 -26.02 -16.78
N SER A 836 3.03 -25.97 -18.11
CA SER A 836 3.74 -25.03 -18.98
C SER A 836 3.43 -23.58 -18.61
N GLN A 837 2.16 -23.21 -18.41
CA GLN A 837 1.79 -21.85 -17.97
C GLN A 837 2.43 -21.48 -16.63
N TYR A 838 2.23 -22.28 -15.58
CA TYR A 838 2.74 -21.98 -14.23
C TYR A 838 4.27 -21.82 -14.20
N LEU A 839 5.01 -22.77 -14.79
CA LEU A 839 6.47 -22.74 -14.74
C LEU A 839 7.07 -21.69 -15.69
N ASN A 840 6.50 -21.47 -16.89
CA ASN A 840 6.94 -20.38 -17.77
C ASN A 840 6.61 -19.00 -17.19
N GLU A 841 5.49 -18.82 -16.51
CA GLU A 841 5.18 -17.54 -15.86
C GLU A 841 6.09 -17.25 -14.67
N ASN A 842 6.56 -18.25 -13.94
CA ASN A 842 7.64 -18.06 -12.97
C ASN A 842 8.95 -17.66 -13.68
N SER A 843 9.36 -18.39 -14.71
CA SER A 843 10.61 -18.12 -15.44
C SER A 843 10.64 -16.73 -16.09
N ARG A 844 9.52 -16.29 -16.70
CA ARG A 844 9.37 -14.96 -17.30
C ARG A 844 9.47 -13.80 -16.31
N LYS A 845 9.23 -14.04 -15.02
CA LYS A 845 9.40 -13.04 -13.95
C LYS A 845 10.88 -12.86 -13.55
N PHE A 846 11.77 -13.83 -13.84
CA PHE A 846 13.19 -13.77 -13.45
C PHE A 846 13.95 -12.62 -14.12
N GLN A 847 14.00 -12.60 -15.46
CA GLN A 847 14.85 -11.64 -16.20
C GLN A 847 14.46 -10.17 -15.91
N PRO A 848 13.17 -9.77 -15.90
CA PRO A 848 12.79 -8.41 -15.53
C PRO A 848 13.16 -8.06 -14.08
N ALA A 849 13.08 -9.03 -13.16
CA ALA A 849 13.47 -8.84 -11.77
C ALA A 849 15.00 -8.65 -11.60
N LEU A 850 15.80 -9.34 -12.40
CA LEU A 850 17.26 -9.16 -12.45
C LEU A 850 17.66 -7.82 -13.04
N GLU A 851 17.04 -7.41 -14.15
CA GLU A 851 17.34 -6.15 -14.82
C GLU A 851 16.94 -4.94 -13.96
N GLN A 852 15.77 -5.00 -13.34
CA GLN A 852 15.26 -3.96 -12.42
C GLN A 852 15.89 -4.06 -11.02
N MET A 853 16.67 -5.12 -10.74
CA MET A 853 17.20 -5.44 -9.42
C MET A 853 16.13 -5.43 -8.32
N ASN A 854 14.98 -6.02 -8.65
CA ASN A 854 13.96 -6.35 -7.67
C ASN A 854 14.38 -7.63 -6.92
N ILE A 855 15.21 -7.43 -5.90
CA ILE A 855 15.76 -8.43 -4.95
C ILE A 855 14.68 -9.38 -4.44
N ILE A 856 13.47 -8.86 -4.23
CA ILE A 856 12.31 -9.58 -3.73
C ILE A 856 11.81 -10.58 -4.78
N GLU A 857 11.54 -10.07 -5.98
CA GLU A 857 10.96 -10.86 -7.06
C GLU A 857 11.92 -11.95 -7.53
N LEU A 858 13.21 -11.61 -7.61
CA LEU A 858 14.31 -12.55 -7.72
C LEU A 858 14.20 -13.65 -6.65
N TYR A 859 14.14 -13.27 -5.37
CA TYR A 859 14.15 -14.24 -4.26
C TYR A 859 12.93 -15.18 -4.30
N LYS A 860 11.75 -14.72 -4.75
CA LYS A 860 10.55 -15.55 -4.93
C LYS A 860 10.67 -16.50 -6.11
N VAL A 861 11.00 -15.95 -7.28
CA VAL A 861 11.13 -16.72 -8.53
C VAL A 861 12.21 -17.80 -8.38
N MET A 862 13.29 -17.49 -7.66
CA MET A 862 14.33 -18.44 -7.29
C MET A 862 13.85 -19.49 -6.27
N LEU A 863 13.04 -19.16 -5.25
CA LEU A 863 12.46 -20.20 -4.35
C LEU A 863 11.50 -21.13 -5.08
N ILE A 864 10.63 -20.61 -5.96
CA ILE A 864 9.71 -21.44 -6.75
C ILE A 864 10.51 -22.34 -7.72
N SER A 865 11.56 -21.81 -8.34
CA SER A 865 12.45 -22.61 -9.20
C SER A 865 13.21 -23.67 -8.39
N LYS A 866 13.67 -23.35 -7.18
CA LYS A 866 14.31 -24.29 -6.23
C LYS A 866 13.36 -25.42 -5.80
N LYS A 867 12.07 -25.12 -5.57
CA LYS A 867 11.02 -26.10 -5.23
C LYS A 867 10.81 -27.13 -6.35
N TRP A 868 10.92 -26.70 -7.61
CA TRP A 868 10.64 -27.52 -8.79
C TRP A 868 11.88 -27.96 -9.60
N ASP A 869 13.09 -27.68 -9.11
CA ASP A 869 14.35 -27.91 -9.85
C ASP A 869 14.50 -29.37 -10.31
N LYS A 870 14.18 -30.34 -9.45
CA LYS A 870 14.20 -31.77 -9.79
C LYS A 870 13.20 -32.15 -10.89
N LEU A 871 12.02 -31.51 -10.93
CA LEU A 871 11.04 -31.69 -12.01
C LEU A 871 11.56 -31.10 -13.33
N LEU A 872 12.18 -29.91 -13.28
CA LEU A 872 12.81 -29.29 -14.45
C LEU A 872 14.00 -30.12 -14.97
N GLN A 873 14.81 -30.70 -14.09
CA GLN A 873 15.86 -31.67 -14.46
C GLN A 873 15.26 -32.89 -15.18
N ASN A 874 14.21 -33.51 -14.63
CA ASN A 874 13.51 -34.63 -15.27
C ASN A 874 12.94 -34.28 -16.66
N ILE A 875 12.40 -33.06 -16.83
CA ILE A 875 11.91 -32.55 -18.12
C ILE A 875 13.07 -32.35 -19.11
N SER A 876 14.20 -31.76 -18.67
CA SER A 876 15.37 -31.52 -19.51
C SER A 876 15.95 -32.82 -20.10
N GLN A 877 15.94 -33.90 -19.31
CA GLN A 877 16.42 -35.22 -19.70
C GLN A 877 15.39 -36.03 -20.53
N CYS A 878 14.16 -35.54 -20.68
CA CYS A 878 13.10 -36.26 -21.38
C CYS A 878 13.30 -36.27 -22.90
N GLN A 879 13.44 -37.46 -23.49
CA GLN A 879 13.63 -37.67 -24.93
C GLN A 879 12.35 -38.13 -25.67
N LEU A 880 11.17 -38.02 -25.06
CA LEU A 880 9.90 -38.44 -25.66
C LEU A 880 9.56 -37.59 -26.90
N LYS A 881 9.09 -38.22 -27.99
CA LYS A 881 8.75 -37.55 -29.25
C LYS A 881 7.26 -37.57 -29.62
N HIS A 882 6.39 -38.11 -28.75
CA HIS A 882 4.94 -38.21 -28.94
C HIS A 882 4.33 -36.87 -29.39
N ASN A 883 3.60 -36.88 -30.51
CA ASN A 883 3.29 -35.66 -31.28
C ASN A 883 2.61 -34.56 -30.44
N LEU A 884 1.62 -34.92 -29.62
CA LEU A 884 0.85 -34.00 -28.76
C LEU A 884 1.72 -33.23 -27.78
N VAL A 885 2.69 -33.91 -27.16
CA VAL A 885 3.42 -33.40 -25.99
C VAL A 885 4.80 -32.86 -26.37
N ARG A 886 5.34 -33.27 -27.52
CA ARG A 886 6.65 -32.84 -28.03
C ARG A 886 6.82 -31.33 -27.99
N ASN A 887 5.84 -30.58 -28.49
CA ASN A 887 5.94 -29.12 -28.56
C ASN A 887 5.95 -28.49 -27.15
N LEU A 888 5.10 -28.97 -26.24
CA LEU A 888 5.02 -28.50 -24.85
C LEU A 888 6.26 -28.86 -24.03
N LEU A 889 6.87 -30.03 -24.27
CA LEU A 889 8.16 -30.41 -23.69
C LEU A 889 9.30 -29.52 -24.19
N GLU A 890 9.36 -29.22 -25.48
CA GLU A 890 10.37 -28.31 -26.05
C GLU A 890 10.14 -26.82 -25.69
N GLU A 891 8.97 -26.46 -25.17
CA GLU A 891 8.74 -25.19 -24.47
C GLU A 891 9.27 -25.25 -23.03
N LEU A 892 8.87 -26.26 -22.25
CA LEU A 892 9.30 -26.43 -20.85
C LEU A 892 10.83 -26.55 -20.71
N LYS A 893 11.52 -27.14 -21.68
CA LYS A 893 12.99 -27.22 -21.74
C LYS A 893 13.71 -25.86 -21.89
N ARG A 894 12.98 -24.78 -22.18
CA ARG A 894 13.53 -23.41 -22.31
C ARG A 894 13.44 -22.62 -21.00
N ILE A 895 12.86 -23.21 -19.96
CA ILE A 895 12.76 -22.62 -18.62
C ILE A 895 14.16 -22.59 -17.99
N ILE A 896 14.57 -21.41 -17.53
CA ILE A 896 15.90 -21.18 -16.94
C ILE A 896 16.05 -22.05 -15.67
N PRO A 897 17.09 -22.90 -15.57
CA PRO A 897 17.38 -23.69 -14.36
C PRO A 897 17.70 -22.82 -13.14
N TYR A 898 17.48 -23.36 -11.93
CA TYR A 898 17.79 -22.65 -10.68
C TYR A 898 19.30 -22.33 -10.54
N THR A 899 20.19 -23.17 -11.07
CA THR A 899 21.64 -22.92 -11.11
C THR A 899 21.98 -21.67 -11.92
N ASP A 900 21.32 -21.47 -13.06
CA ASP A 900 21.67 -20.43 -14.01
C ASP A 900 21.14 -19.07 -13.53
N MET A 901 20.01 -19.08 -12.79
CA MET A 901 19.54 -17.93 -12.04
C MET A 901 20.52 -17.44 -10.97
N ILE A 902 21.29 -18.34 -10.32
CA ILE A 902 22.35 -17.94 -9.36
C ILE A 902 23.53 -17.31 -10.10
N ASN A 903 24.00 -17.93 -11.19
CA ASN A 903 25.14 -17.45 -11.96
C ASN A 903 24.91 -16.02 -12.50
N GLU A 904 23.72 -15.73 -13.02
CA GLU A 904 23.36 -14.39 -13.50
C GLU A 904 23.26 -13.35 -12.37
N LEU A 905 22.77 -13.75 -11.18
CA LEU A 905 22.76 -12.88 -10.00
C LEU A 905 24.19 -12.55 -9.52
N GLU A 906 25.10 -13.53 -9.51
CA GLU A 906 26.52 -13.31 -9.15
C GLU A 906 27.24 -12.40 -10.15
N ASN A 907 27.06 -12.63 -11.46
CA ASN A 907 27.56 -11.75 -12.51
C ASN A 907 27.09 -10.30 -12.30
N ARG A 908 25.82 -10.11 -11.94
CA ARG A 908 25.23 -8.79 -11.71
C ARG A 908 25.79 -8.10 -10.45
N VAL A 909 26.07 -8.86 -9.38
CA VAL A 909 26.78 -8.36 -8.19
C VAL A 909 28.20 -7.88 -8.52
N ILE A 910 28.92 -8.58 -9.39
CA ILE A 910 30.27 -8.17 -9.84
C ILE A 910 30.22 -6.85 -10.62
N GLN A 911 29.24 -6.69 -11.51
CA GLN A 911 29.03 -5.44 -12.26
C GLN A 911 28.80 -4.24 -11.32
N LEU A 912 27.95 -4.39 -10.30
CA LEU A 912 27.69 -3.33 -9.31
C LEU A 912 28.96 -2.91 -8.54
N LYS A 913 29.78 -3.87 -8.09
CA LYS A 913 31.04 -3.58 -7.38
C LYS A 913 31.99 -2.74 -8.23
N ASN A 914 32.10 -3.04 -9.53
CA ASN A 914 32.96 -2.29 -10.45
C ASN A 914 32.49 -0.84 -10.66
N GLN A 915 31.18 -0.57 -10.58
CA GLN A 915 30.62 0.79 -10.72
C GLN A 915 30.97 1.73 -9.55
N LEU A 916 31.43 1.20 -8.41
CA LEU A 916 31.87 2.01 -7.27
C LEU A 916 33.31 2.57 -7.44
N ASN A 917 34.12 2.03 -8.35
CA ASN A 917 35.51 2.49 -8.52
C ASN A 917 35.65 3.58 -9.59
N VAL A 918 35.07 4.75 -9.31
CA VAL A 918 35.07 5.94 -10.17
C VAL A 918 35.85 7.11 -9.53
N GLU A 919 36.17 8.14 -10.32
CA GLU A 919 36.73 9.40 -9.80
C GLU A 919 35.60 10.31 -9.27
N LEU A 920 35.85 11.00 -8.14
CA LEU A 920 34.81 11.79 -7.46
C LEU A 920 34.70 13.24 -7.94
N ILE A 921 35.65 13.69 -8.75
CA ILE A 921 35.70 15.04 -9.35
C ILE A 921 35.90 14.86 -10.84
N SER A 922 35.02 15.46 -11.63
CA SER A 922 35.04 15.48 -13.09
C SER A 922 34.56 16.85 -13.58
N ASP A 923 34.71 17.17 -14.87
CA ASP A 923 34.16 18.40 -15.43
C ASP A 923 32.64 18.49 -15.25
N ASP A 924 31.94 17.35 -15.35
CA ASP A 924 30.49 17.27 -15.21
C ASP A 924 30.02 17.48 -13.76
N THR A 925 30.65 16.80 -12.79
CA THR A 925 30.32 16.98 -11.37
C THR A 925 30.82 18.32 -10.82
N THR A 926 31.81 18.95 -11.44
CA THR A 926 32.28 20.29 -11.05
C THR A 926 31.29 21.37 -11.49
N ASN A 927 30.92 21.38 -12.77
CA ASN A 927 30.15 22.46 -13.37
C ASN A 927 28.63 22.34 -13.14
N PHE A 928 28.09 21.14 -12.89
CA PHE A 928 26.66 20.92 -12.75
C PHE A 928 26.30 20.28 -11.40
N GLU A 929 25.62 21.04 -10.54
CA GLU A 929 25.17 20.56 -9.22
C GLU A 929 24.22 19.36 -9.32
N ILE A 930 23.30 19.36 -10.28
CA ILE A 930 22.38 18.24 -10.51
C ILE A 930 23.15 16.95 -10.85
N LYS A 931 24.14 17.02 -11.76
CA LYS A 931 24.98 15.85 -12.09
C LYS A 931 25.80 15.36 -10.89
N ARG A 932 26.22 16.28 -10.01
CA ARG A 932 26.95 15.96 -8.78
C ARG A 932 26.05 15.27 -7.74
N GLU A 933 24.80 15.72 -7.58
CA GLU A 933 23.76 15.05 -6.79
C GLU A 933 23.44 13.66 -7.33
N GLU A 934 23.14 13.55 -8.64
CA GLU A 934 22.86 12.28 -9.32
C GLU A 934 24.02 11.28 -9.18
N PHE A 935 25.26 11.74 -9.32
CA PHE A 935 26.46 10.92 -9.19
C PHE A 935 26.63 10.34 -7.79
N PHE A 936 26.63 11.18 -6.75
CA PHE A 936 26.82 10.71 -5.37
C PHE A 936 25.63 9.86 -4.88
N SER A 937 24.38 10.25 -5.21
CA SER A 937 23.18 9.47 -4.87
C SER A 937 23.16 8.10 -5.55
N ASN A 938 23.61 8.01 -6.82
CA ASN A 938 23.69 6.74 -7.52
C ASN A 938 24.77 5.81 -6.94
N LEU A 939 25.89 6.34 -6.43
CA LEU A 939 26.91 5.55 -5.73
C LEU A 939 26.37 5.01 -4.40
N MET A 940 25.68 5.84 -3.60
CA MET A 940 25.04 5.41 -2.36
C MET A 940 24.02 4.28 -2.62
N ARG A 941 23.15 4.44 -3.62
CA ARG A 941 22.23 3.40 -4.09
C ARG A 941 22.93 2.06 -4.37
N ILE A 942 24.07 2.08 -5.07
CA ILE A 942 24.79 0.85 -5.43
C ILE A 942 25.32 0.13 -4.18
N ILE A 943 25.77 0.89 -3.16
CA ILE A 943 26.20 0.36 -1.86
C ILE A 943 25.02 -0.30 -1.13
N GLU A 944 23.86 0.35 -1.08
CA GLU A 944 22.65 -0.18 -0.44
C GLU A 944 22.13 -1.44 -1.15
N MET A 945 22.07 -1.44 -2.48
CA MET A 945 21.69 -2.62 -3.27
C MET A 945 22.62 -3.82 -2.98
N LEU A 946 23.93 -3.59 -2.89
CA LEU A 946 24.90 -4.62 -2.54
C LEU A 946 24.70 -5.14 -1.10
N ARG A 947 24.45 -4.26 -0.12
CA ARG A 947 24.11 -4.65 1.26
C ARG A 947 22.84 -5.51 1.31
N THR A 948 21.78 -5.12 0.60
CA THR A 948 20.49 -5.85 0.61
C THR A 948 20.58 -7.22 -0.08
N ILE A 949 21.35 -7.35 -1.17
CA ILE A 949 21.60 -8.65 -1.82
C ILE A 949 22.37 -9.58 -0.88
N ASN A 950 23.43 -9.08 -0.24
CA ASN A 950 24.24 -9.84 0.73
C ASN A 950 23.43 -10.31 1.96
N LEU A 951 22.31 -9.63 2.26
CA LEU A 951 21.38 -9.99 3.33
C LEU A 951 20.34 -11.02 2.88
N LYS A 952 19.59 -10.79 1.77
CA LYS A 952 18.51 -11.71 1.35
C LYS A 952 18.99 -12.97 0.62
N PHE A 953 20.20 -12.98 0.02
CA PHE A 953 20.74 -14.11 -0.74
C PHE A 953 21.96 -14.78 -0.09
N LYS A 954 22.24 -14.49 1.18
CA LYS A 954 23.41 -14.99 1.92
C LYS A 954 23.59 -16.52 1.86
N ASP A 955 22.49 -17.26 1.91
CA ASP A 955 22.45 -18.73 1.93
C ASP A 955 22.19 -19.34 0.53
N ILE A 956 22.33 -18.51 -0.53
CA ILE A 956 22.10 -18.88 -1.95
C ILE A 956 23.34 -18.61 -2.81
N LEU A 957 24.11 -17.55 -2.51
CA LEU A 957 25.31 -17.17 -3.27
C LEU A 957 26.53 -18.04 -2.91
N SER A 958 27.36 -18.34 -3.91
CA SER A 958 28.59 -19.14 -3.80
C SER A 958 29.70 -18.44 -3.03
N SER A 959 29.62 -17.11 -2.89
CA SER A 959 30.58 -16.30 -2.15
C SER A 959 29.89 -15.17 -1.37
N THR A 960 30.20 -15.08 -0.08
CA THR A 960 29.86 -13.92 0.74
C THR A 960 30.78 -12.76 0.36
N PHE A 961 30.26 -11.53 0.44
CA PHE A 961 31.07 -10.34 0.16
C PHE A 961 30.87 -9.26 1.21
N ASP A 962 31.96 -8.61 1.56
CA ASP A 962 32.00 -7.53 2.55
C ASP A 962 31.81 -6.19 1.83
N VAL A 963 30.71 -5.50 2.11
CA VAL A 963 30.36 -4.22 1.46
C VAL A 963 30.96 -3.03 2.22
N ASP A 964 31.35 -3.22 3.48
CA ASP A 964 31.71 -2.13 4.39
C ASP A 964 33.21 -1.77 4.33
N LYS A 965 33.96 -2.40 3.42
CA LYS A 965 35.37 -2.11 3.11
C LYS A 965 35.56 -1.20 1.88
N LEU A 966 34.88 -0.05 1.85
CA LEU A 966 34.98 0.98 0.79
C LEU A 966 36.25 1.84 0.88
N GLU A 967 37.38 1.18 1.12
CA GLU A 967 38.67 1.78 1.49
C GLU A 967 39.22 2.76 0.42
N ASP A 968 38.98 2.49 -0.87
CA ASP A 968 39.42 3.38 -1.96
C ASP A 968 38.47 4.56 -2.22
N LEU A 969 37.22 4.50 -1.76
CA LEU A 969 36.31 5.65 -1.76
C LEU A 969 36.74 6.63 -0.66
N LYS A 970 37.02 6.11 0.54
CA LYS A 970 37.51 6.87 1.70
C LYS A 970 38.76 7.69 1.37
N LYS A 971 39.81 7.07 0.83
CA LYS A 971 41.06 7.77 0.42
C LYS A 971 40.82 8.89 -0.60
N LYS A 972 39.85 8.74 -1.50
CA LYS A 972 39.49 9.77 -2.49
C LYS A 972 38.85 10.98 -1.80
N VAL A 973 38.02 10.78 -0.77
CA VAL A 973 37.40 11.87 0.01
C VAL A 973 38.43 12.57 0.91
N GLU A 974 39.24 11.82 1.64
CA GLU A 974 40.31 12.36 2.50
C GLU A 974 41.26 13.30 1.72
N ARG A 975 41.63 12.91 0.49
CA ARG A 975 42.42 13.74 -0.42
C ARG A 975 41.76 15.05 -0.81
N ILE A 976 40.42 15.10 -0.92
CA ILE A 976 39.68 16.33 -1.23
C ILE A 976 39.64 17.24 0.01
N SER A 977 39.44 16.66 1.20
CA SER A 977 39.49 17.37 2.49
C SER A 977 40.83 18.08 2.72
N ASP A 978 41.95 17.38 2.50
CA ASP A 978 43.30 17.96 2.60
C ASP A 978 43.48 19.12 1.60
N GLN A 979 43.00 18.97 0.36
CA GLN A 979 43.13 20.00 -0.67
C GLN A 979 42.28 21.24 -0.37
N LEU A 980 41.08 21.09 0.20
CA LEU A 980 40.27 22.22 0.66
C LEU A 980 40.96 22.98 1.82
N LEU A 981 41.43 22.27 2.84
CA LEU A 981 42.10 22.90 3.99
C LEU A 981 43.39 23.62 3.59
N ALA A 982 44.15 23.07 2.63
CA ALA A 982 45.34 23.69 2.07
C ALA A 982 45.02 24.99 1.30
N LYS A 983 43.92 25.02 0.55
CA LYS A 983 43.43 26.23 -0.13
C LYS A 983 42.97 27.29 0.88
N ALA A 984 42.14 26.91 1.84
CA ALA A 984 41.61 27.78 2.90
C ALA A 984 42.72 28.48 3.73
N SER A 985 43.87 27.82 3.88
CA SER A 985 45.01 28.31 4.66
C SER A 985 45.96 29.27 3.92
N LYS A 986 45.79 29.53 2.61
CA LYS A 986 46.60 30.53 1.89
C LYS A 986 46.30 31.95 2.37
N ASP A 987 47.31 32.83 2.45
CA ASP A 987 47.13 34.21 2.95
C ASP A 987 46.24 35.08 2.05
N ASP A 988 46.64 35.27 0.78
CA ASP A 988 45.80 35.81 -0.30
C ASP A 988 45.37 34.67 -1.24
N LEU A 989 44.17 34.77 -1.82
CA LEU A 989 43.64 33.81 -2.80
C LEU A 989 43.64 34.42 -4.20
N SER A 990 44.16 33.67 -5.17
CA SER A 990 43.98 33.97 -6.60
C SER A 990 42.60 33.52 -7.09
N PRO A 991 42.09 34.02 -8.24
CA PRO A 991 40.83 33.52 -8.83
C PRO A 991 40.81 31.99 -9.01
N LYS A 992 41.95 31.42 -9.43
CA LYS A 992 42.11 29.97 -9.53
C LYS A 992 42.06 29.27 -8.16
N ASP A 993 42.61 29.88 -7.11
CA ASP A 993 42.50 29.30 -5.77
C ASP A 993 41.07 29.37 -5.21
N THR A 994 40.28 30.38 -5.57
CA THR A 994 38.84 30.44 -5.25
C THR A 994 38.01 29.45 -6.09
N ASP A 995 38.35 29.24 -7.37
CA ASP A 995 37.74 28.19 -8.19
C ASP A 995 38.05 26.79 -7.66
N ASP A 996 39.32 26.49 -7.36
CA ASP A 996 39.75 25.23 -6.76
C ASP A 996 39.09 25.03 -5.38
N PHE A 997 39.03 26.06 -4.53
CA PHE A 997 38.32 26.01 -3.25
C PHE A 997 36.83 25.69 -3.45
N ARG A 998 36.14 26.39 -4.36
CA ARG A 998 34.72 26.18 -4.68
C ARG A 998 34.46 24.77 -5.20
N MET A 999 35.35 24.23 -6.03
CA MET A 999 35.29 22.85 -6.50
C MET A 999 35.37 21.86 -5.34
N TYR A 1000 36.37 21.96 -4.47
CA TYR A 1000 36.54 21.02 -3.36
C TYR A 1000 35.45 21.14 -2.29
N TYR A 1001 35.10 22.38 -1.89
CA TYR A 1001 34.02 22.67 -0.93
C TYR A 1001 32.69 22.09 -1.42
N ASN A 1002 32.31 22.34 -2.68
CA ASN A 1002 31.04 21.85 -3.22
C ASN A 1002 31.01 20.32 -3.38
N HIS A 1003 32.15 19.65 -3.66
CA HIS A 1003 32.19 18.18 -3.71
C HIS A 1003 32.13 17.55 -2.32
N LEU A 1004 32.77 18.13 -1.29
CA LEU A 1004 32.64 17.64 0.09
C LEU A 1004 31.24 17.87 0.65
N LEU A 1005 30.66 19.06 0.44
CA LEU A 1005 29.27 19.36 0.81
C LEU A 1005 28.28 18.41 0.12
N SER A 1006 28.53 18.06 -1.15
CA SER A 1006 27.70 17.07 -1.86
C SER A 1006 27.93 15.65 -1.34
N PHE A 1007 29.17 15.27 -1.04
CA PHE A 1007 29.46 13.96 -0.46
C PHE A 1007 28.78 13.81 0.91
N GLU A 1008 28.90 14.80 1.78
CA GLU A 1008 28.29 14.80 3.12
C GLU A 1008 26.76 14.79 3.07
N LYS A 1009 26.15 15.44 2.07
CA LYS A 1009 24.70 15.51 1.86
C LYS A 1009 24.08 14.28 1.18
N TYR A 1010 24.84 13.52 0.38
CA TYR A 1010 24.31 12.43 -0.47
C TYR A 1010 24.98 11.05 -0.25
N MET A 1011 26.09 10.97 0.50
CA MET A 1011 26.85 9.74 0.78
C MET A 1011 27.21 9.66 2.28
N HIS A 1012 26.19 9.40 3.11
CA HIS A 1012 26.35 9.20 4.56
C HIS A 1012 27.05 7.86 4.86
N ILE A 1013 28.39 7.84 4.81
CA ILE A 1013 29.24 6.67 5.05
C ILE A 1013 29.89 6.78 6.45
N PRO A 1014 29.44 6.01 7.46
CA PRO A 1014 29.90 6.15 8.86
C PRO A 1014 31.40 5.98 9.10
N GLU A 1015 32.11 5.34 8.17
CA GLU A 1015 33.55 5.07 8.20
C GLU A 1015 34.39 6.30 7.78
N ILE A 1016 33.76 7.33 7.20
CA ILE A 1016 34.38 8.56 6.70
C ILE A 1016 33.88 9.73 7.55
N LYS A 1017 34.63 10.07 8.60
CA LYS A 1017 34.26 11.08 9.60
C LYS A 1017 34.96 12.42 9.35
N ASN A 1018 34.41 13.48 9.95
CA ASN A 1018 34.95 14.85 10.02
C ASN A 1018 34.77 15.74 8.77
N ILE A 1019 33.88 15.43 7.81
CA ILE A 1019 33.70 16.28 6.62
C ILE A 1019 33.12 17.66 7.00
N GLN A 1020 32.06 17.71 7.83
CA GLN A 1020 31.51 18.97 8.35
C GLN A 1020 32.60 19.79 9.04
N SER A 1021 33.41 19.16 9.90
CA SER A 1021 34.52 19.85 10.58
C SER A 1021 35.58 20.39 9.61
N VAL A 1022 35.79 19.76 8.45
CA VAL A 1022 36.65 20.26 7.38
C VAL A 1022 36.02 21.46 6.66
N LEU A 1023 34.70 21.41 6.39
CA LEU A 1023 33.94 22.54 5.83
C LEU A 1023 33.96 23.74 6.78
N ASP A 1024 33.59 23.56 8.05
CA ASP A 1024 33.59 24.58 9.11
C ASP A 1024 34.98 25.23 9.26
N GLN A 1025 36.03 24.42 9.31
CA GLN A 1025 37.41 24.92 9.38
C GLN A 1025 37.85 25.66 8.12
N SER A 1026 37.27 25.36 6.96
CA SER A 1026 37.56 26.08 5.72
C SER A 1026 36.82 27.42 5.67
N GLU A 1027 35.54 27.46 6.03
CA GLU A 1027 34.72 28.68 6.09
C GLU A 1027 35.26 29.65 7.15
N GLY A 1028 35.55 29.17 8.36
CA GLY A 1028 36.12 29.98 9.44
C GLY A 1028 37.45 30.66 9.06
N LYS A 1029 38.26 30.03 8.19
CA LYS A 1029 39.48 30.64 7.64
C LYS A 1029 39.19 31.72 6.58
N ILE A 1030 38.16 31.54 5.75
CA ILE A 1030 37.75 32.54 4.75
C ILE A 1030 37.11 33.76 5.43
N LEU A 1031 36.10 33.55 6.28
CA LEU A 1031 35.41 34.65 6.97
C LEU A 1031 36.36 35.45 7.87
N LYS A 1032 37.34 34.80 8.50
CA LYS A 1032 38.39 35.49 9.26
C LYS A 1032 39.16 36.51 8.40
N LYS A 1033 39.47 36.22 7.13
CA LYS A 1033 40.16 37.16 6.23
C LYS A 1033 39.33 38.42 5.95
N VAL A 1034 38.02 38.24 5.79
CA VAL A 1034 37.06 39.34 5.57
C VAL A 1034 36.94 40.20 6.83
N ILE A 1035 36.89 39.57 8.01
CA ILE A 1035 36.90 40.24 9.32
C ILE A 1035 38.23 40.98 9.56
N ASP A 1036 39.37 40.40 9.17
CA ASP A 1036 40.68 41.04 9.32
C ASP A 1036 40.85 42.23 8.33
N LEU A 1037 40.30 42.15 7.11
CA LEU A 1037 40.18 43.30 6.20
C LEU A 1037 39.30 44.42 6.79
N ARG A 1038 38.16 44.08 7.41
CA ARG A 1038 37.29 45.05 8.11
C ARG A 1038 38.04 45.76 9.24
N LYS A 1039 38.86 45.06 10.03
CA LYS A 1039 39.72 45.71 11.05
C LYS A 1039 40.69 46.69 10.40
N GLU A 1040 41.37 46.29 9.33
CA GLU A 1040 42.33 47.17 8.66
C GLU A 1040 41.64 48.41 8.04
N ILE A 1041 40.39 48.30 7.57
CA ILE A 1041 39.56 49.45 7.16
C ILE A 1041 39.26 50.36 8.35
N ILE A 1042 38.84 49.80 9.48
CA ILE A 1042 38.46 50.53 10.70
C ILE A 1042 39.64 51.32 11.30
N GLU A 1043 40.86 50.79 11.15
CA GLU A 1043 42.13 51.45 11.47
C GLU A 1043 42.51 52.49 10.40
N SER A 1044 42.35 52.15 9.12
CA SER A 1044 42.74 52.99 7.97
C SER A 1044 41.71 54.06 7.58
N CYS A 1045 40.67 54.30 8.38
CA CYS A 1045 39.52 55.16 8.02
C CYS A 1045 39.87 56.59 7.56
N SER A 1046 41.07 57.11 7.83
CA SER A 1046 41.56 58.40 7.30
C SER A 1046 41.91 58.39 5.80
N ASP A 1047 42.13 57.23 5.19
CA ASP A 1047 42.55 57.09 3.79
C ASP A 1047 41.45 56.39 2.96
N ALA A 1048 40.70 57.18 2.19
CA ALA A 1048 39.64 56.68 1.30
C ALA A 1048 40.18 55.76 0.19
N VAL A 1049 41.43 55.93 -0.25
CA VAL A 1049 42.06 55.08 -1.29
C VAL A 1049 42.43 53.71 -0.71
N LYS A 1050 42.95 53.66 0.52
CA LYS A 1050 43.24 52.41 1.22
C LYS A 1050 41.95 51.65 1.55
N VAL A 1051 40.93 52.35 2.06
CA VAL A 1051 39.60 51.76 2.33
C VAL A 1051 38.93 51.25 1.05
N CYS A 1052 38.96 52.01 -0.06
CA CYS A 1052 38.46 51.56 -1.36
C CYS A 1052 39.09 50.23 -1.80
N LYS A 1053 40.42 50.11 -1.75
CA LYS A 1053 41.14 48.86 -2.10
C LYS A 1053 40.75 47.67 -1.24
N MET A 1054 40.48 47.89 0.05
CA MET A 1054 40.07 46.84 0.98
C MET A 1054 38.63 46.40 0.76
N LEU A 1055 37.71 47.32 0.51
CA LEU A 1055 36.32 47.01 0.12
C LEU A 1055 36.27 46.23 -1.19
N ILE A 1056 37.13 46.58 -2.17
CA ILE A 1056 37.30 45.81 -3.41
C ILE A 1056 37.85 44.40 -3.13
N LYS A 1057 38.80 44.22 -2.18
CA LYS A 1057 39.22 42.88 -1.73
C LYS A 1057 38.10 42.09 -1.04
N MET A 1058 37.26 42.73 -0.22
CA MET A 1058 36.11 42.06 0.39
C MET A 1058 35.10 41.63 -0.68
N LYS A 1059 34.75 42.51 -1.62
CA LYS A 1059 33.85 42.20 -2.74
C LYS A 1059 34.42 41.12 -3.68
N PHE A 1060 35.73 41.08 -3.89
CA PHE A 1060 36.38 39.99 -4.62
C PHE A 1060 36.09 38.62 -3.99
N PHE A 1061 36.16 38.49 -2.66
CA PHE A 1061 35.78 37.23 -2.00
C PHE A 1061 34.30 36.91 -2.19
N ALA A 1062 33.40 37.89 -2.10
CA ALA A 1062 31.96 37.69 -2.34
C ALA A 1062 31.68 37.18 -3.77
N GLU A 1063 32.27 37.84 -4.78
CA GLU A 1063 32.06 37.50 -6.20
C GLU A 1063 32.64 36.14 -6.62
N ASN A 1064 33.71 35.67 -5.97
CA ASN A 1064 34.42 34.45 -6.36
C ASN A 1064 34.12 33.24 -5.45
N LEU A 1065 33.64 33.49 -4.22
CA LEU A 1065 33.16 32.50 -3.25
C LEU A 1065 31.68 32.77 -2.90
N PRO A 1066 30.74 32.60 -3.85
CA PRO A 1066 29.34 33.00 -3.69
C PRO A 1066 28.59 32.23 -2.59
N MET A 1067 29.11 31.10 -2.12
CA MET A 1067 28.58 30.40 -0.93
C MET A 1067 28.67 31.23 0.36
N PHE A 1068 29.51 32.27 0.39
CA PHE A 1068 29.67 33.18 1.53
C PHE A 1068 29.17 34.61 1.23
N ASP A 1069 28.54 34.85 0.07
CA ASP A 1069 28.16 36.19 -0.43
C ASP A 1069 27.38 37.01 0.61
N THR A 1070 26.32 36.43 1.19
CA THR A 1070 25.50 37.05 2.26
C THR A 1070 26.31 37.48 3.48
N ASN A 1071 27.24 36.63 3.94
CA ASN A 1071 28.07 36.91 5.11
C ASN A 1071 29.06 38.05 4.80
N ILE A 1072 29.61 38.06 3.59
CA ILE A 1072 30.60 39.05 3.16
C ILE A 1072 29.94 40.41 2.85
N HIS A 1073 28.74 40.44 2.25
CA HIS A 1073 27.97 41.67 2.07
C HIS A 1073 27.55 42.26 3.41
N THR A 1074 27.15 41.44 4.39
CA THR A 1074 26.83 41.90 5.76
C THR A 1074 28.06 42.57 6.41
N GLU A 1075 29.25 41.97 6.27
CA GLU A 1075 30.49 42.58 6.75
C GLU A 1075 30.87 43.86 5.98
N ILE A 1076 30.56 43.97 4.68
CA ILE A 1076 30.75 45.21 3.90
C ILE A 1076 29.79 46.31 4.37
N ASP A 1077 28.49 46.04 4.54
CA ASP A 1077 27.51 47.02 5.00
C ASP A 1077 27.82 47.52 6.42
N GLU A 1078 28.18 46.63 7.37
CA GLU A 1078 28.63 47.04 8.70
C GLU A 1078 29.97 47.81 8.66
N THR A 1079 30.83 47.55 7.69
CA THR A 1079 32.05 48.34 7.47
C THR A 1079 31.74 49.73 6.94
N LEU A 1080 30.84 49.86 5.97
CA LEU A 1080 30.38 51.13 5.41
C LEU A 1080 29.63 51.98 6.44
N LYS A 1081 28.82 51.35 7.28
CA LYS A 1081 28.17 51.94 8.46
C LYS A 1081 29.19 52.58 9.41
N ILE A 1082 30.17 51.81 9.89
CA ILE A 1082 31.22 52.31 10.80
C ILE A 1082 32.06 53.41 10.13
N TYR A 1083 32.34 53.30 8.82
CA TYR A 1083 33.04 54.35 8.08
C TYR A 1083 32.21 55.65 8.01
N LYS A 1084 30.90 55.55 7.73
CA LYS A 1084 29.96 56.66 7.72
C LYS A 1084 29.81 57.33 9.08
N GLU A 1085 29.75 56.55 10.16
CA GLU A 1085 29.74 57.05 11.54
C GLU A 1085 31.03 57.80 11.88
N LYS A 1086 32.19 57.28 11.48
CA LYS A 1086 33.51 57.91 11.74
C LYS A 1086 33.83 59.12 10.87
N LYS A 1087 33.29 59.24 9.65
CA LYS A 1087 33.68 60.26 8.66
C LYS A 1087 32.53 61.10 8.09
N GLY A 1088 31.29 60.79 8.43
CA GLY A 1088 30.11 61.49 7.96
C GLY A 1088 29.90 61.43 6.44
N ASN A 1089 28.95 62.21 5.94
CA ASN A 1089 28.58 62.20 4.53
C ASN A 1089 29.72 62.68 3.60
N LEU A 1090 30.58 63.61 4.04
CA LEU A 1090 31.75 64.06 3.26
C LEU A 1090 32.79 62.93 3.08
N GLY A 1091 32.99 62.10 4.11
CA GLY A 1091 33.80 60.88 4.00
C GLY A 1091 33.19 59.89 3.02
N MET A 1092 31.88 59.65 3.10
CA MET A 1092 31.17 58.78 2.16
C MET A 1092 31.32 59.26 0.72
N THR A 1093 31.10 60.55 0.42
CA THR A 1093 31.32 61.12 -0.92
C THR A 1093 32.76 60.94 -1.39
N SER A 1094 33.75 61.13 -0.51
CA SER A 1094 35.16 60.91 -0.83
C SER A 1094 35.46 59.45 -1.17
N LEU A 1095 34.85 58.50 -0.45
CA LEU A 1095 34.96 57.07 -0.72
C LEU A 1095 34.22 56.66 -2.01
N THR A 1096 33.06 57.26 -2.30
CA THR A 1096 32.34 57.08 -3.57
C THR A 1096 33.21 57.48 -4.76
N LEU A 1097 33.88 58.64 -4.70
CA LEU A 1097 34.78 59.12 -5.76
C LEU A 1097 36.01 58.23 -5.99
N GLU A 1098 36.45 57.46 -4.99
CA GLU A 1098 37.51 56.46 -5.16
C GLU A 1098 36.99 55.12 -5.67
N LEU A 1099 35.82 54.66 -5.21
CA LEU A 1099 35.17 53.43 -5.68
C LEU A 1099 34.75 53.53 -7.16
N GLU A 1100 34.29 54.71 -7.59
CA GLU A 1100 33.92 55.05 -8.97
C GLU A 1100 35.02 54.78 -10.02
N LYS A 1101 36.29 54.73 -9.60
CA LYS A 1101 37.43 54.48 -10.50
C LYS A 1101 37.56 53.01 -10.93
N THR A 1102 36.64 52.14 -10.50
CA THR A 1102 36.64 50.71 -10.78
C THR A 1102 35.23 50.16 -10.99
N ASP A 1103 35.09 49.10 -11.80
CA ASP A 1103 33.81 48.41 -12.00
C ASP A 1103 33.33 47.73 -10.71
N VAL A 1104 34.25 47.14 -9.94
CA VAL A 1104 33.94 46.49 -8.65
C VAL A 1104 33.44 47.52 -7.64
N GLY A 1105 34.10 48.67 -7.50
CA GLY A 1105 33.65 49.76 -6.64
C GLY A 1105 32.33 50.39 -7.10
N SER A 1106 32.08 50.42 -8.41
CA SER A 1106 30.78 50.82 -8.98
C SER A 1106 29.66 49.83 -8.64
N ARG A 1107 29.94 48.52 -8.59
CA ARG A 1107 28.99 47.53 -8.07
C ARG A 1107 28.69 47.75 -6.58
N ILE A 1108 29.73 47.91 -5.76
CA ILE A 1108 29.61 48.23 -4.31
C ILE A 1108 28.71 49.47 -4.08
N ILE A 1109 28.83 50.51 -4.92
CA ILE A 1109 27.97 51.72 -4.88
C ILE A 1109 26.50 51.42 -5.21
N SER A 1110 26.23 50.44 -6.09
CA SER A 1110 24.86 50.10 -6.53
C SER A 1110 24.15 49.08 -5.64
N GLU A 1111 24.92 48.25 -4.92
CA GLU A 1111 24.41 47.14 -4.10
C GLU A 1111 24.19 47.55 -2.64
N HIS A 1112 25.10 48.32 -2.05
CA HIS A 1112 25.07 48.64 -0.63
C HIS A 1112 24.27 49.91 -0.31
N SER A 1113 23.30 49.77 0.58
CA SER A 1113 22.29 50.79 0.90
C SER A 1113 22.87 52.15 1.33
N TYR A 1114 24.08 52.16 1.91
CA TYR A 1114 24.79 53.36 2.36
C TYR A 1114 25.18 54.32 1.23
N PHE A 1115 25.23 53.85 -0.03
CA PHE A 1115 25.50 54.66 -1.24
C PHE A 1115 24.25 55.02 -2.06
N SER A 1116 23.06 54.54 -1.67
CA SER A 1116 21.80 54.67 -2.42
C SER A 1116 21.46 56.10 -2.88
N GLY A 1117 21.81 57.13 -2.10
CA GLY A 1117 21.62 58.53 -2.47
C GLY A 1117 22.47 58.98 -3.67
N GLU A 1118 23.70 58.48 -3.79
CA GLU A 1118 24.63 58.78 -4.90
C GLU A 1118 24.24 58.02 -6.17
N ASP A 1119 23.87 56.74 -6.05
CA ASP A 1119 23.31 55.96 -7.15
C ASP A 1119 21.99 56.60 -7.67
N CYS A 1120 21.09 57.01 -6.76
CA CYS A 1120 19.88 57.74 -7.13
C CYS A 1120 20.14 59.14 -7.72
N ARG A 1121 21.34 59.72 -7.57
CA ARG A 1121 21.76 60.91 -8.32
C ARG A 1121 22.17 60.49 -9.74
N LYS A 1122 23.06 59.51 -9.89
CA LYS A 1122 23.54 58.99 -11.19
C LYS A 1122 22.41 58.48 -12.08
N ARG A 1123 21.45 57.72 -11.53
CA ARG A 1123 20.28 57.25 -12.29
C ARG A 1123 19.46 58.43 -12.84
N ARG A 1124 19.28 59.51 -12.07
CA ARG A 1124 18.62 60.74 -12.54
C ARG A 1124 19.44 61.49 -13.60
N GLU A 1125 20.74 61.66 -13.38
CA GLU A 1125 21.66 62.29 -14.36
C GLU A 1125 21.73 61.52 -15.70
N LYS A 1126 21.53 60.20 -15.66
CA LYS A 1126 21.47 59.33 -16.85
C LYS A 1126 20.08 59.40 -17.52
N MET A 1127 19.00 59.27 -16.76
CA MET A 1127 17.63 59.35 -17.28
C MET A 1127 17.33 60.71 -17.93
N GLN A 1128 17.75 61.82 -17.32
CA GLN A 1128 17.57 63.18 -17.88
C GLN A 1128 18.22 63.39 -19.26
N LYS A 1129 19.12 62.49 -19.68
CA LYS A 1129 19.80 62.55 -20.98
C LYS A 1129 19.29 61.49 -21.97
N GLN A 1130 18.51 60.49 -21.53
CA GLN A 1130 18.07 59.39 -22.40
C GLN A 1130 16.95 59.76 -23.38
N ASP A 1131 16.13 60.78 -23.07
CA ASP A 1131 15.13 61.31 -24.01
C ASP A 1131 15.73 62.23 -25.09
N ASP A 1132 16.99 62.64 -24.94
CA ASP A 1132 17.70 63.42 -25.95
C ASP A 1132 18.32 62.50 -27.01
N LEU A 1133 17.73 62.51 -28.22
CA LEU A 1133 18.25 61.80 -29.37
C LEU A 1133 19.69 62.25 -29.74
N GLU A 1134 20.07 63.49 -29.43
CA GLU A 1134 21.42 63.99 -29.67
C GLU A 1134 22.43 63.34 -28.72
N TYR A 1135 22.09 63.19 -27.43
CA TYR A 1135 22.88 62.41 -26.46
C TYR A 1135 22.98 60.94 -26.84
N VAL A 1136 21.85 60.27 -27.13
CA VAL A 1136 21.84 58.85 -27.52
C VAL A 1136 22.64 58.60 -28.79
N LEU A 1137 22.59 59.51 -29.78
CA LEU A 1137 23.43 59.41 -30.97
C LEU A 1137 24.89 59.75 -30.71
N ASN A 1138 25.23 60.61 -29.75
CA ASN A 1138 26.62 60.91 -29.41
C ASN A 1138 27.30 59.75 -28.68
N GLU A 1139 26.65 59.16 -27.69
CA GLU A 1139 27.14 58.00 -26.91
C GLU A 1139 27.28 56.71 -27.73
N LEU A 1140 26.59 56.59 -28.87
CA LEU A 1140 26.77 55.46 -29.79
C LEU A 1140 28.17 55.44 -30.40
N THR A 1141 28.96 54.43 -30.04
CA THR A 1141 30.31 54.13 -30.55
C THR A 1141 30.30 52.91 -31.46
N GLY A 1142 31.26 52.84 -32.39
CA GLY A 1142 31.37 51.80 -33.43
C GLY A 1142 31.37 52.39 -34.85
N ASP A 1143 32.29 51.91 -35.68
CA ASP A 1143 32.72 52.61 -36.91
C ASP A 1143 31.69 52.63 -38.06
N ASP A 1144 30.76 51.68 -38.09
CA ASP A 1144 29.76 51.54 -39.18
C ASP A 1144 28.43 52.29 -38.92
N ILE A 1145 28.26 52.94 -37.77
CA ILE A 1145 26.97 53.54 -37.38
C ILE A 1145 26.77 54.90 -38.03
N SER A 1146 26.12 54.92 -39.20
CA SER A 1146 25.74 56.18 -39.88
C SER A 1146 24.63 56.94 -39.13
N LYS A 1147 25.04 57.76 -38.15
CA LYS A 1147 24.16 58.56 -37.27
C LYS A 1147 23.17 59.44 -38.05
N LYS A 1148 23.54 59.89 -39.27
CA LYS A 1148 22.67 60.64 -40.19
C LYS A 1148 21.51 59.80 -40.75
N VAL A 1149 21.75 58.53 -41.07
CA VAL A 1149 20.70 57.59 -41.52
C VAL A 1149 19.75 57.24 -40.37
N LEU A 1150 20.27 57.08 -39.14
CA LEU A 1150 19.44 56.85 -37.96
C LEU A 1150 18.50 58.03 -37.66
N ARG A 1151 18.97 59.29 -37.72
CA ARG A 1151 18.08 60.47 -37.61
C ARG A 1151 16.98 60.44 -38.66
N SER A 1152 17.34 60.27 -39.94
CA SER A 1152 16.36 60.21 -41.03
C SER A 1152 15.32 59.09 -40.83
N ARG A 1153 15.74 57.89 -40.43
CA ARG A 1153 14.83 56.77 -40.15
C ARG A 1153 13.92 57.05 -38.95
N TYR A 1154 14.42 57.67 -37.89
CA TYR A 1154 13.60 58.04 -36.73
C TYR A 1154 12.57 59.11 -37.09
N THR A 1155 12.94 60.14 -37.86
CA THR A 1155 11.99 61.14 -38.39
C THR A 1155 10.91 60.48 -39.24
N THR A 1156 11.27 59.64 -40.22
CA THR A 1156 10.31 58.93 -41.08
C THR A 1156 9.45 57.92 -40.30
N PHE A 1157 9.97 57.30 -39.24
CA PHE A 1157 9.17 56.47 -38.33
C PHE A 1157 8.14 57.32 -37.60
N LYS A 1158 8.54 58.45 -37.01
CA LYS A 1158 7.65 59.35 -36.27
C LYS A 1158 6.55 59.92 -37.18
N GLU A 1159 6.90 60.40 -38.37
CA GLU A 1159 5.94 60.83 -39.40
C GLU A 1159 4.95 59.73 -39.78
N LYS A 1160 5.41 58.48 -39.95
CA LYS A 1160 4.52 57.34 -40.25
C LYS A 1160 3.61 56.98 -39.06
N TYR A 1161 4.14 57.03 -37.84
CA TYR A 1161 3.42 56.75 -36.60
C TYR A 1161 2.31 57.77 -36.37
N ASP A 1162 2.64 59.07 -36.42
CA ASP A 1162 1.70 60.18 -36.25
C ASP A 1162 0.59 60.12 -37.34
N LYS A 1163 0.94 59.70 -38.56
CA LYS A 1163 0.00 59.50 -39.67
C LYS A 1163 -0.91 58.28 -39.49
N LEU A 1164 -0.40 57.17 -38.93
CA LEU A 1164 -1.17 55.98 -38.57
C LEU A 1164 -2.16 56.23 -37.44
N VAL A 1165 -1.72 56.95 -36.39
CA VAL A 1165 -2.57 57.35 -35.26
C VAL A 1165 -3.70 58.26 -35.75
N SER A 1166 -3.37 59.30 -36.53
CA SER A 1166 -4.39 60.24 -37.05
C SER A 1166 -5.33 59.62 -38.09
N SER A 1167 -4.87 58.69 -38.95
CA SER A 1167 -5.77 57.97 -39.86
C SER A 1167 -6.73 57.05 -39.13
N ASN A 1168 -6.25 56.29 -38.13
CA ASN A 1168 -7.10 55.36 -37.38
C ASN A 1168 -8.12 56.10 -36.49
N LEU A 1169 -7.74 57.22 -35.86
CA LEU A 1169 -8.67 58.07 -35.11
C LEU A 1169 -9.81 58.63 -35.98
N SER A 1170 -9.62 58.80 -37.30
CA SER A 1170 -10.71 59.22 -38.19
C SER A 1170 -11.79 58.15 -38.39
N PHE A 1171 -11.43 56.87 -38.28
CA PHE A 1171 -12.34 55.73 -38.50
C PHE A 1171 -13.34 55.55 -37.34
N PHE A 1172 -12.95 55.91 -36.10
CA PHE A 1172 -13.80 55.84 -34.91
C PHE A 1172 -14.89 56.92 -34.84
N ASN A 1173 -14.81 57.98 -35.66
CA ASN A 1173 -15.71 59.14 -35.58
C ASN A 1173 -17.01 59.03 -36.41
N GLN A 1174 -17.32 57.88 -37.04
CA GLN A 1174 -18.55 57.69 -37.83
C GLN A 1174 -19.70 56.99 -37.10
N SER A 1175 -19.51 56.47 -35.89
CA SER A 1175 -20.58 55.94 -35.02
C SER A 1175 -20.71 56.78 -33.76
N ALA A 1176 -21.81 57.53 -33.64
CA ALA A 1176 -21.95 58.55 -32.61
C ALA A 1176 -22.10 58.00 -31.17
N ASN A 1177 -21.39 58.63 -30.24
CA ASN A 1177 -21.64 58.67 -28.80
C ASN A 1177 -21.84 57.32 -28.06
N LYS A 1178 -20.77 56.51 -28.06
CA LYS A 1178 -20.34 55.72 -26.89
C LYS A 1178 -18.84 55.42 -27.02
N GLU A 1179 -18.12 55.37 -25.90
CA GLU A 1179 -16.75 54.86 -25.90
C GLU A 1179 -16.77 53.37 -26.29
N PRO A 1180 -15.89 52.91 -27.20
CA PRO A 1180 -15.87 51.52 -27.62
C PRO A 1180 -15.32 50.63 -26.50
N ASP A 1181 -16.09 49.61 -26.13
CA ASP A 1181 -15.73 48.64 -25.11
C ASP A 1181 -14.38 47.97 -25.42
N VAL A 1182 -13.54 47.80 -24.39
CA VAL A 1182 -12.24 47.13 -24.49
C VAL A 1182 -12.40 45.68 -24.93
N GLU A 1183 -13.47 44.97 -24.55
CA GLU A 1183 -13.74 43.62 -25.05
C GLU A 1183 -14.10 43.61 -26.55
N VAL A 1184 -14.80 44.64 -27.04
CA VAL A 1184 -15.10 44.80 -28.47
C VAL A 1184 -13.82 45.11 -29.24
N LEU A 1185 -12.97 46.01 -28.73
CA LEU A 1185 -11.65 46.29 -29.30
C LEU A 1185 -10.77 45.04 -29.35
N VAL A 1186 -10.63 44.30 -28.25
CA VAL A 1186 -9.85 43.06 -28.19
C VAL A 1186 -10.41 41.99 -29.12
N THR A 1187 -11.73 41.86 -29.22
CA THR A 1187 -12.38 40.87 -30.10
C THR A 1187 -12.21 41.24 -31.58
N GLN A 1188 -12.36 42.51 -31.94
CA GLN A 1188 -12.12 42.98 -33.30
C GLN A 1188 -10.63 42.92 -33.67
N ILE A 1189 -9.71 43.23 -32.75
CA ILE A 1189 -8.26 43.05 -32.96
C ILE A 1189 -7.92 41.56 -33.18
N LYS A 1190 -8.50 40.63 -32.41
CA LYS A 1190 -8.36 39.18 -32.65
C LYS A 1190 -8.88 38.77 -34.02
N HIS A 1191 -10.01 39.34 -34.47
CA HIS A 1191 -10.56 39.10 -35.81
C HIS A 1191 -9.67 39.70 -36.92
N LEU A 1192 -9.03 40.84 -36.67
CA LEU A 1192 -8.11 41.52 -37.60
C LEU A 1192 -6.79 40.75 -37.73
N VAL A 1193 -6.22 40.28 -36.62
CA VAL A 1193 -5.08 39.36 -36.61
C VAL A 1193 -5.43 38.05 -37.34
N GLY A 1194 -6.63 37.49 -37.10
CA GLY A 1194 -7.14 36.30 -37.79
C GLY A 1194 -7.29 36.47 -39.31
N THR A 1195 -7.68 37.65 -39.77
CA THR A 1195 -7.77 37.96 -41.22
C THR A 1195 -6.42 38.27 -41.85
N ILE A 1196 -5.46 38.84 -41.11
CA ILE A 1196 -4.06 38.98 -41.54
C ILE A 1196 -3.39 37.61 -41.70
N SER A 1197 -3.65 36.66 -40.78
CA SER A 1197 -3.16 35.28 -40.91
C SER A 1197 -3.82 34.45 -42.01
N HIS A 1198 -4.95 34.92 -42.59
CA HIS A 1198 -5.61 34.29 -43.74
C HIS A 1198 -5.38 35.01 -45.08
N THR A 1199 -4.75 36.19 -45.07
CA THR A 1199 -4.38 36.93 -46.30
C THR A 1199 -2.88 36.85 -46.62
N SER A 1200 -2.07 36.23 -45.76
CA SER A 1200 -0.65 35.95 -45.98
C SER A 1200 -0.41 34.67 -46.82
N ASN A 1201 -1.26 34.45 -47.84
CA ASN A 1201 -1.19 33.32 -48.76
C ASN A 1201 -1.57 33.72 -50.20
N SER A 1202 -1.02 34.86 -50.65
CA SER A 1202 -1.02 35.34 -52.04
C SER A 1202 0.19 36.25 -52.28
#